data_AF-A0A7X5DF92-F1
#
_entry.id   AF-A0A7X5DF92-F1
#
_cell.length_a   1.000
_cell.length_b   1.000
_cell.length_c   1.000
_cell.angle_alpha   90.00
_cell.angle_beta   90.00
_cell.angle_gamma   90.00
#
_symmetry.space_group_name_H-M   'P 1'
#
loop_
_entity.id
_entity.type
_entity.pdbx_description
1 polymer ?
#
loop_
_entity_poly.entity_id
_entity_poly.type
_entity_poly.pdbx_seq_one_letter_code
_entity_poly.pdbx_strand_id
1 'polypeptide(L)'
;MDSHVANSSVHAAAESAGAADAVVAFEETPSFRTKPWVRALSVVMSFLLAFTMFDATGLTPLLDTAQAAPQDQAQPAGDGDASGDTADDAGALPDPDSPGANDEPSSADELDSQGDAGADEPDSQGDAADHDSQGDADAEDEPAAPSEEQIAAAAEALLPEEGLVDAADVLPSANGGSGDVSSVVNPSLALFNAPLASSGAFYVRSSRLRAEVSLGNLGESLAGGYLAGASKDDRLVLSFGVPYLYENADGGLSSTLSEERWRVLRGTVESPADANGPRAVMYASLPEGWSAWQEHGSGYVALTDDDLSAGVSGRVLLRYDGNDGKLDAETELPTVEFGFRGTSDAGAAASVSFGYEVHSYTPRVTEDAPDPRPVLADVSLATIGTVSLVNDEADLGISIDVEPDDAPVAADGAGYLSSIVSVKASKAATFVRAITLGAAFPADWEGRAGVPLSVLMANVVDDEGSAQPNDGDEGSPDLSDDFRRSNSFIGVPGAGGVLVADVTNLTEAQRRRLNPVDPASFQQAGVELLPYTVDDQGRIQVAATGIKGRVLANEERLFYVAAPYAQDALDLEEATTQNPQPDTYKPVTAAFDVQTTCVYKGSTVAYPQRFVQRIAFKKGADSPIPPPAAPEAPAPDDEGVEGDEADPDPDSEADPDASGEQPAPDSEASQEEPATLTAEEGMYFLAKQKSQVLGGHGIALYAAVEKLPDTYLDPNLHISNGTRVEGATNTVMIKTSERVEMTLQPNLTVGGYLGMPDYYPMEDRQAAAVIFRLDIPYLYFDEKGSKETLDQKEWEDAQSLSNPKVPNNFQRLAYFPDSDAVNRYDFSRDGVNWLSVDELTHPETGDITNGLSGTWYLRYKSTSSTNAYQLRPGAQTLSGRVQFVGSVPDNTGATALLGYSYQYYVNANGEEISAQQPTEVEPGRRRADGAQNVLRATFIQTNLKWDLTNRSMNTPVLWDHYNYAVYKVQVKNNSDTRDSEIDFINYVLMFDAATGSTSGIRLEDLLTWKKKKGSDDFEKN
;
A
#
# COMPACT_ATOMS: atom_id res chain seq x y z
N MET A 1 36.41 -33.65 -61.41
CA MET A 1 35.03 -34.08 -61.13
C MET A 1 34.25 -32.80 -60.85
N ASP A 2 33.92 -31.97 -61.84
CA ASP A 2 33.17 -32.21 -63.09
C ASP A 2 31.66 -32.45 -62.87
N SER A 3 30.72 -31.82 -63.59
CA SER A 3 30.63 -30.52 -64.30
C SER A 3 29.26 -30.43 -65.03
N HIS A 4 28.83 -29.21 -65.43
CA HIS A 4 27.89 -28.92 -66.56
C HIS A 4 26.41 -29.39 -66.48
N VAL A 5 25.37 -28.85 -67.16
CA VAL A 5 24.96 -27.59 -67.89
C VAL A 5 23.41 -27.67 -68.09
N ALA A 6 22.59 -26.67 -68.44
CA ALA A 6 22.71 -25.25 -68.86
C ALA A 6 21.51 -24.46 -68.22
N ASN A 7 21.27 -23.13 -68.30
CA ASN A 7 21.68 -21.98 -69.12
C ASN A 7 21.08 -21.84 -70.55
N SER A 8 19.93 -21.15 -70.69
CA SER A 8 19.66 -20.21 -71.81
C SER A 8 18.42 -19.31 -71.57
N SER A 9 18.40 -18.15 -72.23
CA SER A 9 17.34 -17.12 -72.24
C SER A 9 16.75 -16.94 -73.66
N VAL A 10 15.71 -16.10 -73.84
CA VAL A 10 15.57 -15.04 -74.89
C VAL A 10 14.14 -14.47 -75.02
N HIS A 11 14.06 -13.20 -75.47
CA HIS A 11 12.90 -12.32 -75.69
C HIS A 11 11.71 -12.82 -76.56
N ALA A 12 10.53 -12.25 -76.28
CA ALA A 12 9.63 -11.50 -77.20
C ALA A 12 8.39 -11.02 -76.39
N ALA A 13 7.52 -10.09 -76.79
CA ALA A 13 7.54 -8.84 -77.59
C ALA A 13 6.18 -8.13 -77.32
N ALA A 14 5.97 -6.87 -77.72
CA ALA A 14 4.74 -6.11 -77.36
C ALA A 14 3.77 -5.89 -78.54
N GLU A 15 2.45 -5.90 -78.28
CA GLU A 15 1.43 -5.20 -79.08
C GLU A 15 0.14 -4.95 -78.25
N SER A 16 -0.84 -4.21 -78.80
CA SER A 16 -1.76 -3.39 -77.99
C SER A 16 -3.27 -3.47 -78.32
N ALA A 17 -4.08 -3.44 -77.25
CA ALA A 17 -5.48 -2.99 -77.18
C ALA A 17 -5.82 -2.77 -75.69
N GLY A 18 -6.78 -1.95 -75.24
CA GLY A 18 -7.67 -1.00 -75.93
C GLY A 18 -8.58 -0.37 -74.84
N ALA A 19 -8.87 0.93 -74.91
CA ALA A 19 -9.52 1.64 -73.78
C ALA A 19 -11.02 1.34 -73.65
N ALA A 20 -11.50 1.23 -72.40
CA ALA A 20 -12.91 1.29 -72.02
C ALA A 20 -13.04 1.92 -70.62
N ASP A 21 -13.85 2.97 -70.49
CA ASP A 21 -14.19 3.56 -69.19
C ASP A 21 -15.12 2.64 -68.39
N ALA A 22 -14.85 2.51 -67.09
CA ALA A 22 -15.75 1.88 -66.13
C ALA A 22 -15.79 2.72 -64.85
N VAL A 23 -16.77 3.60 -64.73
CA VAL A 23 -17.00 4.40 -63.52
C VAL A 23 -17.60 3.49 -62.44
N VAL A 24 -16.82 3.20 -61.41
CA VAL A 24 -17.32 2.57 -60.18
C VAL A 24 -17.67 3.69 -59.21
N ALA A 25 -18.95 3.82 -58.87
CA ALA A 25 -19.38 4.69 -57.79
C ALA A 25 -19.04 4.04 -56.45
N PHE A 26 -18.35 4.76 -55.58
CA PHE A 26 -18.22 4.42 -54.16
C PHE A 26 -19.15 5.33 -53.36
N GLU A 27 -19.91 4.76 -52.44
CA GLU A 27 -20.86 5.49 -51.61
C GLU A 27 -20.15 6.32 -50.53
N GLU A 28 -20.69 7.50 -50.23
CA GLU A 28 -20.13 8.39 -49.19
C GLU A 28 -20.51 7.86 -47.80
N THR A 29 -19.55 7.27 -47.08
CA THR A 29 -19.72 7.02 -45.65
C THR A 29 -19.76 8.36 -44.88
N PRO A 30 -20.81 8.65 -44.10
CA PRO A 30 -21.02 9.99 -43.54
C PRO A 30 -20.00 10.34 -42.46
N SER A 31 -19.35 11.50 -42.62
CA SER A 31 -18.36 12.03 -41.67
C SER A 31 -18.89 12.12 -40.24
N PHE A 32 -18.00 11.86 -39.27
CA PHE A 32 -18.26 11.94 -37.82
C PHE A 32 -18.93 13.26 -37.39
N ARG A 33 -18.65 14.38 -38.10
CA ARG A 33 -19.21 15.73 -37.90
C ARG A 33 -20.72 15.86 -38.19
N THR A 34 -21.36 14.80 -38.71
CA THR A 34 -22.81 14.74 -38.95
C THR A 34 -23.63 14.33 -37.73
N LYS A 35 -23.03 13.64 -36.74
CA LYS A 35 -23.75 13.09 -35.58
C LYS A 35 -24.20 14.19 -34.60
N PRO A 36 -25.48 14.24 -34.16
CA PRO A 36 -26.00 15.36 -33.36
C PRO A 36 -25.27 15.60 -32.03
N TRP A 37 -24.92 14.54 -31.30
CA TRP A 37 -24.29 14.64 -29.97
C TRP A 37 -22.89 15.29 -30.02
N VAL A 38 -22.14 15.09 -31.12
CA VAL A 38 -20.83 15.72 -31.32
C VAL A 38 -20.97 17.25 -31.34
N ARG A 39 -22.05 17.77 -31.93
CA ARG A 39 -22.33 19.21 -31.98
C ARG A 39 -22.67 19.77 -30.59
N ALA A 40 -23.40 19.01 -29.77
CA ALA A 40 -23.65 19.39 -28.38
C ALA A 40 -22.35 19.44 -27.57
N LEU A 41 -21.48 18.42 -27.70
CA LEU A 41 -20.19 18.37 -27.02
C LEU A 41 -19.26 19.53 -27.44
N SER A 42 -19.19 19.87 -28.73
CA SER A 42 -18.43 21.03 -29.22
C SER A 42 -18.96 22.36 -28.68
N VAL A 43 -20.27 22.53 -28.52
CA VAL A 43 -20.86 23.74 -27.92
C VAL A 43 -20.53 23.83 -26.43
N VAL A 44 -20.63 22.74 -25.66
CA VAL A 44 -20.27 22.72 -24.23
C VAL A 44 -18.78 23.03 -24.04
N MET A 45 -17.89 22.42 -24.83
CA MET A 45 -16.45 22.72 -24.78
C MET A 45 -16.12 24.16 -25.21
N SER A 46 -16.86 24.75 -26.15
CA SER A 46 -16.73 26.17 -26.53
C SER A 46 -17.11 27.11 -25.37
N PHE A 47 -18.14 26.76 -24.60
CA PHE A 47 -18.53 27.54 -23.41
C PHE A 47 -17.53 27.40 -22.25
N LEU A 48 -16.98 26.22 -22.02
CA LEU A 48 -15.92 26.00 -21.02
C LEU A 48 -14.66 26.79 -21.37
N LEU A 49 -14.20 26.71 -22.63
CA LEU A 49 -13.01 27.45 -23.10
C LEU A 49 -13.19 28.98 -22.97
N ALA A 50 -14.42 29.48 -23.20
CA ALA A 50 -14.75 30.89 -23.03
C ALA A 50 -14.73 31.35 -21.57
N PHE A 51 -15.03 30.46 -20.61
CA PHE A 51 -14.91 30.77 -19.18
C PHE A 51 -13.46 30.71 -18.68
N THR A 52 -12.64 29.78 -19.17
CA THR A 52 -11.24 29.63 -18.74
C THR A 52 -10.29 30.68 -19.35
N MET A 53 -10.71 31.41 -20.38
CA MET A 53 -9.89 32.47 -21.01
C MET A 53 -10.14 33.89 -20.45
N PHE A 54 -11.00 34.07 -19.45
CA PHE A 54 -11.30 35.39 -18.89
C PHE A 54 -10.49 35.71 -17.61
N ASP A 55 -9.17 35.83 -17.76
CA ASP A 55 -8.30 36.33 -16.70
C ASP A 55 -8.40 37.85 -16.58
N ALA A 56 -8.90 38.34 -15.45
CA ALA A 56 -9.07 39.76 -15.16
C ALA A 56 -7.82 40.45 -14.58
N THR A 57 -6.75 39.71 -14.25
CA THR A 57 -5.57 40.27 -13.57
C THR A 57 -4.68 41.14 -14.46
N GLY A 58 -4.78 41.01 -15.79
CA GLY A 58 -3.93 41.72 -16.76
C GLY A 58 -4.29 43.18 -17.04
N LEU A 59 -5.39 43.73 -16.49
CA LEU A 59 -5.88 45.07 -16.83
C LEU A 59 -5.46 46.20 -15.88
N THR A 60 -4.92 45.86 -14.70
CA THR A 60 -4.58 46.81 -13.63
C THR A 60 -3.67 47.99 -14.03
N PRO A 61 -2.55 47.81 -14.77
CA PRO A 61 -1.61 48.93 -15.04
C PRO A 61 -2.12 49.97 -16.06
N LEU A 62 -3.28 49.74 -16.69
CA LEU A 62 -3.94 50.71 -17.58
C LEU A 62 -4.90 51.66 -16.84
N LEU A 63 -5.14 51.47 -15.54
CA LEU A 63 -5.96 52.36 -14.72
C LEU A 63 -5.13 53.47 -14.07
N ASP A 64 -3.96 53.16 -13.51
CA ASP A 64 -3.08 54.15 -12.86
C ASP A 64 -2.53 55.20 -13.84
N THR A 65 -2.27 54.80 -15.09
CA THR A 65 -1.78 55.70 -16.15
C THR A 65 -2.81 56.73 -16.63
N ALA A 66 -4.08 56.63 -16.17
CA ALA A 66 -5.12 57.60 -16.44
C ALA A 66 -5.23 58.73 -15.38
N GLN A 67 -4.54 58.65 -14.23
CA GLN A 67 -4.71 59.59 -13.12
C GLN A 67 -3.59 60.66 -12.96
N ALA A 68 -2.59 60.68 -13.86
CA ALA A 68 -1.36 61.46 -13.67
C ALA A 68 -1.19 62.69 -14.60
N ALA A 69 -2.18 63.59 -14.68
CA ALA A 69 -2.04 64.92 -15.29
C ALA A 69 -2.97 65.97 -14.62
N PRO A 70 -2.46 67.08 -14.03
CA PRO A 70 -3.26 67.96 -13.15
C PRO A 70 -3.69 69.32 -13.76
N GLN A 71 -4.54 70.02 -12.98
CA GLN A 71 -5.09 71.39 -13.15
C GLN A 71 -6.33 71.48 -14.09
N ASP A 72 -7.32 72.35 -13.83
CA ASP A 72 -7.22 73.65 -13.15
C ASP A 72 -8.46 74.11 -12.30
N GLN A 73 -8.18 74.92 -11.28
CA GLN A 73 -9.00 75.87 -10.47
C GLN A 73 -10.50 75.67 -10.16
N ALA A 74 -10.79 75.55 -8.84
CA ALA A 74 -11.66 76.50 -8.11
C ALA A 74 -11.31 76.54 -6.59
N GLN A 75 -11.36 77.73 -5.97
CA GLN A 75 -11.00 78.04 -4.55
C GLN A 75 -12.28 78.41 -3.75
N PRO A 76 -12.30 78.67 -2.40
CA PRO A 76 -11.17 78.84 -1.45
C PRO A 76 -11.28 78.28 0.02
N ALA A 77 -10.10 78.11 0.65
CA ALA A 77 -9.73 78.42 2.06
C ALA A 77 -10.36 77.72 3.30
N GLY A 78 -9.48 77.28 4.22
CA GLY A 78 -9.75 76.86 5.61
C GLY A 78 -8.48 76.28 6.27
N ASP A 79 -8.02 76.85 7.40
CA ASP A 79 -6.66 76.67 7.94
C ASP A 79 -6.38 75.40 8.78
N GLY A 80 -5.13 74.88 8.69
CA GLY A 80 -4.37 74.20 9.76
C GLY A 80 -4.60 72.69 10.02
N ASP A 81 -3.66 71.95 10.63
CA ASP A 81 -2.22 72.18 10.87
C ASP A 81 -1.48 70.85 11.22
N ALA A 82 -0.14 70.85 11.09
CA ALA A 82 0.88 70.03 11.78
C ALA A 82 0.84 68.47 11.87
N SER A 83 1.79 67.85 11.15
CA SER A 83 2.85 66.93 11.65
C SER A 83 2.60 65.43 11.99
N GLY A 84 3.69 64.63 11.89
CA GLY A 84 3.82 63.21 12.32
C GLY A 84 3.40 62.18 11.27
N ASP A 85 4.23 61.39 10.56
CA ASP A 85 5.64 60.94 10.61
C ASP A 85 5.85 59.48 11.10
N THR A 86 6.67 58.73 10.34
CA THR A 86 7.21 57.35 10.52
C THR A 86 6.31 56.13 10.88
N ALA A 87 6.26 55.20 9.91
CA ALA A 87 6.70 53.79 9.99
C ALA A 87 5.94 52.70 10.80
N ASP A 88 5.48 51.71 10.03
CA ASP A 88 5.80 50.26 10.11
C ASP A 88 5.59 49.44 11.41
N ASP A 89 4.58 48.57 11.32
CA ASP A 89 4.64 47.10 11.51
C ASP A 89 5.29 46.49 12.77
N ALA A 90 4.44 45.87 13.60
CA ALA A 90 4.51 44.43 13.94
C ALA A 90 3.35 44.01 14.85
N GLY A 91 2.83 42.79 14.71
CA GLY A 91 2.03 42.12 15.74
C GLY A 91 0.77 41.39 15.26
N ALA A 92 0.83 40.06 15.20
CA ALA A 92 -0.35 39.19 15.11
C ALA A 92 -0.83 38.80 16.52
N LEU A 93 -2.12 38.48 16.65
CA LEU A 93 -2.78 37.46 17.49
C LEU A 93 -4.33 37.72 17.52
N PRO A 94 -5.20 36.75 17.88
CA PRO A 94 -6.51 36.61 17.25
C PRO A 94 -7.73 36.89 18.14
N ASP A 95 -8.90 36.37 17.71
CA ASP A 95 -10.28 36.63 18.15
C ASP A 95 -10.57 36.57 19.67
N PRO A 96 -11.67 37.25 20.06
CA PRO A 96 -12.72 36.51 20.75
C PRO A 96 -14.12 36.66 20.12
N ASP A 97 -14.97 35.69 20.42
CA ASP A 97 -16.27 35.42 19.81
C ASP A 97 -17.44 36.30 20.35
N SER A 98 -18.54 36.36 19.58
CA SER A 98 -19.94 36.53 20.05
C SER A 98 -20.43 37.91 20.60
N PRO A 99 -21.76 38.15 20.70
CA PRO A 99 -22.87 37.64 19.85
C PRO A 99 -24.01 38.65 19.51
N GLY A 100 -24.78 38.34 18.47
CA GLY A 100 -26.20 38.74 18.32
C GLY A 100 -26.51 40.16 17.79
N ALA A 101 -27.76 40.52 17.47
CA ALA A 101 -29.02 39.75 17.35
C ALA A 101 -30.09 40.59 16.59
N ASN A 102 -31.29 40.01 16.34
CA ASN A 102 -32.55 40.66 15.87
C ASN A 102 -32.61 41.11 14.39
N ASP A 103 -33.71 40.96 13.63
CA ASP A 103 -35.07 40.42 13.90
C ASP A 103 -35.68 39.71 12.66
N GLU A 104 -36.79 38.97 12.86
CA GLU A 104 -37.37 37.96 11.94
C GLU A 104 -38.63 38.44 11.10
N PRO A 105 -39.70 37.64 10.82
CA PRO A 105 -39.82 36.58 9.78
C PRO A 105 -41.07 36.66 8.84
N SER A 106 -41.12 35.75 7.84
CA SER A 106 -42.34 35.17 7.21
C SER A 106 -43.18 36.10 6.28
N SER A 107 -44.18 35.65 5.48
CA SER A 107 -44.92 34.37 5.39
C SER A 107 -45.58 34.15 4.00
N ALA A 108 -45.72 32.86 3.61
CA ALA A 108 -46.86 32.17 2.93
C ALA A 108 -47.57 32.69 1.65
N ASP A 109 -48.30 31.75 1.02
CA ASP A 109 -49.47 31.90 0.10
C ASP A 109 -49.24 32.52 -1.31
N GLU A 110 -49.94 32.15 -2.41
CA GLU A 110 -50.93 31.08 -2.70
C GLU A 110 -51.09 30.90 -4.26
N LEU A 111 -52.10 30.13 -4.70
CA LEU A 111 -52.75 30.08 -6.03
C LEU A 111 -52.17 29.21 -7.18
N ASP A 112 -52.79 28.03 -7.31
CA ASP A 112 -53.59 27.56 -8.47
C ASP A 112 -53.43 28.25 -9.85
N SER A 113 -53.30 27.55 -10.99
CA SER A 113 -53.92 26.33 -11.55
C SER A 113 -55.15 26.54 -12.47
N GLN A 114 -55.06 25.90 -13.65
CA GLN A 114 -56.06 25.52 -14.66
C GLN A 114 -55.24 25.02 -15.87
N GLY A 115 -55.54 23.95 -16.60
CA GLY A 115 -56.82 23.25 -16.84
C GLY A 115 -56.99 23.18 -18.37
N ASP A 116 -57.42 22.08 -19.01
CA ASP A 116 -58.08 20.87 -18.52
C ASP A 116 -57.80 19.66 -19.47
N ALA A 117 -58.37 18.49 -19.16
CA ALA A 117 -58.35 17.21 -19.89
C ALA A 117 -58.91 17.27 -21.34
N GLY A 118 -58.79 16.24 -22.19
CA GLY A 118 -58.15 14.92 -22.08
C GLY A 118 -58.81 13.88 -23.02
N ALA A 119 -58.41 12.60 -22.88
CA ALA A 119 -59.03 11.36 -23.40
C ALA A 119 -59.52 11.27 -24.87
N ASP A 120 -58.96 10.31 -25.65
CA ASP A 120 -59.72 9.20 -26.27
C ASP A 120 -58.79 8.23 -27.06
N GLU A 121 -59.07 6.92 -26.96
CA GLU A 121 -58.69 5.85 -27.91
C GLU A 121 -59.99 5.38 -28.64
N PRO A 122 -60.05 4.38 -29.57
CA PRO A 122 -59.01 3.52 -30.17
C PRO A 122 -59.16 3.30 -31.72
N ASP A 123 -58.50 2.26 -32.24
CA ASP A 123 -58.85 1.38 -33.39
C ASP A 123 -59.08 1.91 -34.84
N SER A 124 -58.25 1.42 -35.78
CA SER A 124 -58.63 0.68 -37.03
C SER A 124 -57.40 0.49 -37.94
N GLN A 125 -56.92 -0.73 -38.24
CA GLN A 125 -57.43 -1.81 -39.14
C GLN A 125 -57.28 -1.57 -40.66
N GLY A 126 -56.57 -2.52 -41.31
CA GLY A 126 -56.57 -2.76 -42.77
C GLY A 126 -55.31 -2.26 -43.53
N ASP A 127 -54.79 -2.96 -44.54
CA ASP A 127 -55.05 -4.34 -45.01
C ASP A 127 -53.85 -4.85 -45.88
N ALA A 128 -53.91 -6.09 -46.35
CA ALA A 128 -53.01 -6.86 -47.23
C ALA A 128 -52.18 -6.07 -48.30
N ALA A 129 -51.04 -6.57 -48.80
CA ALA A 129 -50.85 -7.94 -49.31
C ALA A 129 -49.40 -8.43 -49.47
N ASP A 130 -49.29 -9.73 -49.79
CA ASP A 130 -48.10 -10.58 -49.79
C ASP A 130 -47.02 -10.25 -50.85
N HIS A 131 -45.79 -10.72 -50.59
CA HIS A 131 -45.22 -11.72 -51.49
C HIS A 131 -44.21 -12.65 -50.79
N ASP A 132 -44.33 -13.97 -51.02
CA ASP A 132 -43.38 -14.99 -50.56
C ASP A 132 -41.98 -14.82 -51.15
N SER A 133 -40.93 -15.15 -50.39
CA SER A 133 -40.24 -16.46 -50.57
C SER A 133 -39.01 -16.65 -49.68
N GLN A 134 -38.86 -17.87 -49.14
CA GLN A 134 -37.61 -18.60 -48.81
C GLN A 134 -36.50 -17.83 -48.05
N GLY A 135 -36.07 -18.21 -46.84
CA GLY A 135 -36.20 -19.49 -46.14
C GLY A 135 -34.85 -20.21 -46.09
N ASP A 136 -34.14 -20.03 -44.98
CA ASP A 136 -32.92 -20.75 -44.62
C ASP A 136 -33.04 -21.25 -43.17
N ALA A 137 -32.14 -22.17 -42.77
CA ALA A 137 -32.36 -23.08 -41.66
C ALA A 137 -32.25 -22.49 -40.24
N ASP A 138 -32.78 -23.25 -39.28
CA ASP A 138 -32.73 -22.99 -37.85
C ASP A 138 -31.29 -22.71 -37.37
N ALA A 139 -31.06 -21.48 -36.89
CA ALA A 139 -30.16 -21.29 -35.77
C ALA A 139 -30.98 -21.67 -34.53
N GLU A 140 -30.55 -22.67 -33.76
CA GLU A 140 -31.01 -22.78 -32.38
C GLU A 140 -30.46 -21.55 -31.64
N ASP A 141 -31.36 -20.68 -31.15
CA ASP A 141 -30.97 -19.58 -30.26
C ASP A 141 -30.18 -20.20 -29.09
N GLU A 142 -28.93 -19.77 -28.88
CA GLU A 142 -28.26 -20.07 -27.61
C GLU A 142 -29.15 -19.52 -26.49
N PRO A 143 -29.48 -20.33 -25.46
CA PRO A 143 -30.42 -19.93 -24.44
C PRO A 143 -29.88 -18.68 -23.73
N ALA A 144 -30.55 -17.55 -23.95
CA ALA A 144 -30.11 -16.27 -23.43
C ALA A 144 -29.85 -16.38 -21.92
N ALA A 145 -28.67 -15.92 -21.48
CA ALA A 145 -28.23 -16.08 -20.10
C ALA A 145 -29.33 -15.59 -19.12
N PRO A 146 -29.65 -16.37 -18.08
CA PRO A 146 -30.81 -16.09 -17.23
C PRO A 146 -30.69 -14.71 -16.58
N SER A 147 -31.79 -13.97 -16.57
CA SER A 147 -31.80 -12.62 -16.00
C SER A 147 -31.57 -12.65 -14.50
N GLU A 148 -31.11 -11.53 -13.94
CA GLU A 148 -30.88 -11.39 -12.50
C GLU A 148 -32.13 -11.72 -11.66
N GLU A 149 -33.32 -11.37 -12.16
CA GLU A 149 -34.61 -11.73 -11.53
C GLU A 149 -34.88 -13.25 -11.58
N GLN A 150 -34.52 -13.93 -12.66
CA GLN A 150 -34.64 -15.39 -12.78
C GLN A 150 -33.64 -16.11 -11.87
N ILE A 151 -32.41 -15.60 -11.74
CA ILE A 151 -31.39 -16.11 -10.82
C ILE A 151 -31.85 -15.93 -9.37
N ALA A 152 -32.39 -14.76 -9.01
CA ALA A 152 -32.93 -14.48 -7.68
C ALA A 152 -34.12 -15.40 -7.34
N ALA A 153 -35.10 -15.54 -8.22
CA ALA A 153 -36.27 -16.39 -7.99
C ALA A 153 -35.89 -17.89 -7.91
N ALA A 154 -34.89 -18.34 -8.68
CA ALA A 154 -34.37 -19.70 -8.59
C ALA A 154 -33.57 -19.95 -7.29
N ALA A 155 -32.92 -18.91 -6.75
CA ALA A 155 -32.24 -18.96 -5.46
C ALA A 155 -33.24 -18.96 -4.28
N GLU A 156 -34.29 -18.15 -4.34
CA GLU A 156 -35.38 -18.15 -3.34
C GLU A 156 -36.07 -19.52 -3.26
N ALA A 157 -36.21 -20.22 -4.39
CA ALA A 157 -36.74 -21.58 -4.47
C ALA A 157 -35.79 -22.68 -3.92
N LEU A 158 -34.58 -22.34 -3.49
CA LEU A 158 -33.59 -23.26 -2.89
C LEU A 158 -33.39 -23.05 -1.37
N LEU A 159 -34.14 -22.13 -0.75
CA LEU A 159 -34.04 -21.85 0.68
C LEU A 159 -34.42 -23.07 1.55
N PRO A 160 -33.81 -23.25 2.74
CA PRO A 160 -34.12 -24.39 3.62
C PRO A 160 -35.59 -24.41 4.10
N GLU A 161 -36.29 -25.54 3.86
CA GLU A 161 -37.69 -25.72 4.33
C GLU A 161 -37.81 -25.92 5.85
N GLU A 162 -36.75 -26.36 6.53
CA GLU A 162 -36.69 -26.56 7.98
C GLU A 162 -35.47 -25.84 8.57
N GLY A 163 -35.57 -25.41 9.84
CA GLY A 163 -34.45 -24.83 10.59
C GLY A 163 -34.15 -23.34 10.36
N LEU A 164 -34.82 -22.69 9.42
CA LEU A 164 -34.68 -21.24 9.17
C LEU A 164 -35.34 -20.40 10.27
N VAL A 165 -34.58 -19.49 10.86
CA VAL A 165 -34.97 -18.56 11.93
C VAL A 165 -34.94 -17.12 11.40
N ASP A 166 -35.82 -16.24 11.89
CA ASP A 166 -35.86 -14.83 11.50
C ASP A 166 -34.61 -14.08 11.96
N ALA A 167 -34.13 -13.11 11.17
CA ALA A 167 -32.99 -12.28 11.52
C ALA A 167 -33.17 -11.57 12.89
N ALA A 168 -34.40 -11.20 13.27
CA ALA A 168 -34.70 -10.53 14.53
C ALA A 168 -34.60 -11.43 15.79
N ASP A 169 -34.53 -12.76 15.64
CA ASP A 169 -34.26 -13.72 16.73
C ASP A 169 -32.77 -14.12 16.82
N VAL A 170 -31.96 -13.72 15.82
CA VAL A 170 -30.53 -14.09 15.70
C VAL A 170 -29.61 -12.89 15.95
N LEU A 171 -29.82 -11.79 15.23
CA LEU A 171 -29.08 -10.53 15.41
C LEU A 171 -29.54 -9.82 16.70
N PRO A 172 -28.67 -9.04 17.36
CA PRO A 172 -29.05 -8.24 18.51
C PRO A 172 -30.01 -7.11 18.11
N SER A 173 -30.94 -6.77 19.01
CA SER A 173 -31.83 -5.64 18.79
C SER A 173 -31.14 -4.33 19.16
N ALA A 174 -31.07 -3.38 18.23
CA ALA A 174 -30.62 -2.02 18.52
C ALA A 174 -31.45 -1.38 19.65
N ASN A 175 -30.83 -1.17 20.82
CA ASN A 175 -31.52 -0.73 22.03
C ASN A 175 -31.67 0.80 22.11
N GLY A 176 -30.94 1.56 21.28
CA GLY A 176 -31.01 3.02 21.24
C GLY A 176 -30.14 3.65 22.32
N GLY A 177 -28.97 4.17 21.93
CA GLY A 177 -28.08 4.85 22.87
C GLY A 177 -27.05 5.79 22.24
N SER A 178 -26.45 6.62 23.08
CA SER A 178 -25.38 7.56 22.70
C SER A 178 -24.18 7.49 23.66
N GLY A 179 -23.96 6.33 24.27
CA GLY A 179 -22.70 6.03 24.97
C GLY A 179 -21.56 5.78 23.98
N ASP A 180 -20.40 5.42 24.52
CA ASP A 180 -19.22 5.05 23.74
C ASP A 180 -18.79 3.62 24.12
N VAL A 181 -19.34 2.62 23.43
CA VAL A 181 -18.92 1.21 23.60
C VAL A 181 -17.57 0.95 22.92
N SER A 182 -17.24 1.70 21.85
CA SER A 182 -15.94 1.67 21.18
C SER A 182 -14.76 2.03 22.10
N SER A 183 -14.99 2.79 23.18
CA SER A 183 -13.98 3.07 24.21
C SER A 183 -13.58 1.86 25.06
N VAL A 184 -14.41 0.81 25.13
CA VAL A 184 -14.16 -0.39 25.96
C VAL A 184 -13.90 -1.67 25.18
N VAL A 185 -14.09 -1.68 23.86
CA VAL A 185 -13.87 -2.86 23.01
C VAL A 185 -13.08 -2.50 21.75
N ASN A 186 -12.03 -3.27 21.45
CA ASN A 186 -11.19 -3.07 20.26
C ASN A 186 -11.10 -4.37 19.41
N PRO A 187 -12.18 -4.74 18.68
CA PRO A 187 -12.22 -6.01 17.96
C PRO A 187 -11.19 -6.10 16.84
N SER A 188 -10.42 -7.18 16.83
CA SER A 188 -9.39 -7.46 15.84
C SER A 188 -9.27 -8.95 15.57
N LEU A 189 -9.09 -9.30 14.29
CA LEU A 189 -8.82 -10.66 13.85
C LEU A 189 -7.31 -10.84 13.65
N ALA A 190 -6.77 -11.87 14.29
CA ALA A 190 -5.35 -12.09 14.45
C ALA A 190 -4.85 -13.28 13.61
N LEU A 191 -4.00 -13.01 12.61
CA LEU A 191 -3.77 -13.94 11.49
C LEU A 191 -2.39 -14.61 11.54
N PHE A 192 -2.37 -15.95 11.57
CA PHE A 192 -1.14 -16.75 11.70
C PHE A 192 -1.24 -18.14 11.06
N ASN A 193 -0.14 -18.90 11.06
CA ASN A 193 -0.04 -20.28 10.56
C ASN A 193 -0.19 -20.47 9.03
N ALA A 194 -0.23 -19.39 8.25
CA ALA A 194 -0.08 -19.45 6.79
C ALA A 194 0.93 -18.39 6.30
N PRO A 195 1.75 -18.67 5.27
CA PRO A 195 2.63 -17.68 4.65
C PRO A 195 1.87 -16.54 3.95
N LEU A 196 2.37 -15.31 4.09
CA LEU A 196 1.79 -14.06 3.58
C LEU A 196 2.69 -13.46 2.49
N ALA A 197 2.16 -13.32 1.27
CA ALA A 197 2.85 -12.70 0.14
C ALA A 197 2.98 -11.17 0.29
N SER A 198 3.92 -10.54 -0.44
CA SER A 198 4.04 -9.06 -0.49
C SER A 198 2.78 -8.37 -1.01
N SER A 199 1.95 -9.06 -1.80
CA SER A 199 0.62 -8.63 -2.25
C SER A 199 -0.46 -8.58 -1.15
N GLY A 200 -0.15 -9.01 0.07
CA GLY A 200 -1.09 -9.03 1.20
C GLY A 200 -2.05 -10.23 1.21
N ALA A 201 -1.78 -11.27 0.43
CA ALA A 201 -2.58 -12.50 0.39
C ALA A 201 -1.87 -13.71 1.02
N PHE A 202 -2.63 -14.55 1.73
CA PHE A 202 -2.13 -15.75 2.39
C PHE A 202 -2.17 -17.00 1.50
N TYR A 203 -1.08 -17.75 1.47
CA TYR A 203 -0.94 -19.04 0.78
C TYR A 203 -1.51 -20.18 1.64
N VAL A 204 -2.74 -20.60 1.34
CA VAL A 204 -3.53 -21.51 2.20
C VAL A 204 -3.79 -22.90 1.59
N ARG A 205 -2.95 -23.33 0.63
CA ARG A 205 -3.06 -24.67 0.02
C ARG A 205 -2.44 -25.78 0.88
N SER A 206 -1.31 -25.49 1.51
CA SER A 206 -0.49 -26.47 2.27
C SER A 206 -0.63 -26.33 3.78
N SER A 207 -1.24 -25.23 4.24
CA SER A 207 -1.57 -24.93 5.64
C SER A 207 -2.90 -24.18 5.67
N ARG A 208 -3.66 -24.29 6.76
CA ARG A 208 -4.82 -23.43 6.99
C ARG A 208 -4.38 -22.16 7.70
N LEU A 209 -4.87 -21.01 7.24
CA LEU A 209 -4.69 -19.74 7.94
C LEU A 209 -5.50 -19.81 9.24
N ARG A 210 -4.84 -19.64 10.38
CA ARG A 210 -5.50 -19.52 11.67
C ARG A 210 -5.86 -18.08 11.95
N ALA A 211 -7.00 -17.90 12.60
CA ALA A 211 -7.48 -16.62 13.04
C ALA A 211 -8.03 -16.72 14.47
N GLU A 212 -7.42 -15.97 15.40
CA GLU A 212 -7.96 -15.74 16.74
C GLU A 212 -8.76 -14.43 16.73
N VAL A 213 -9.89 -14.42 17.44
CA VAL A 213 -10.63 -13.17 17.69
C VAL A 213 -10.11 -12.55 18.98
N SER A 214 -9.72 -11.28 18.90
CA SER A 214 -9.40 -10.43 20.05
C SER A 214 -10.48 -9.34 20.18
N LEU A 215 -10.79 -8.96 21.42
CA LEU A 215 -11.71 -7.85 21.75
C LEU A 215 -10.96 -6.67 22.43
N GLY A 216 -9.63 -6.70 22.47
CA GLY A 216 -8.79 -5.82 23.29
C GLY A 216 -8.57 -6.36 24.70
N ASN A 217 -7.89 -5.61 25.57
CA ASN A 217 -7.71 -6.00 26.98
C ASN A 217 -8.99 -5.79 27.82
N LEU A 218 -9.98 -6.68 27.65
CA LEU A 218 -11.25 -6.62 28.38
C LEU A 218 -11.11 -6.67 29.91
N GLY A 219 -10.04 -7.30 30.42
CA GLY A 219 -9.75 -7.36 31.86
C GLY A 219 -9.49 -5.98 32.47
N GLU A 220 -8.92 -5.08 31.69
CA GLU A 220 -8.65 -3.69 32.02
C GLU A 220 -9.84 -2.79 31.61
N SER A 221 -10.30 -2.88 30.36
CA SER A 221 -11.28 -1.93 29.80
C SER A 221 -12.69 -2.05 30.37
N LEU A 222 -13.14 -3.25 30.76
CA LEU A 222 -14.43 -3.43 31.43
C LEU A 222 -14.38 -3.11 32.94
N ALA A 223 -13.18 -2.93 33.50
CA ALA A 223 -12.92 -2.77 34.94
C ALA A 223 -13.61 -3.84 35.82
N GLY A 224 -13.69 -5.09 35.35
CA GLY A 224 -14.43 -6.19 36.00
C GLY A 224 -15.94 -6.20 35.76
N GLY A 225 -16.41 -5.48 34.74
CA GLY A 225 -17.79 -5.48 34.25
C GLY A 225 -18.06 -6.50 33.14
N TYR A 226 -19.09 -6.25 32.32
CA TYR A 226 -19.56 -7.12 31.24
C TYR A 226 -19.78 -6.35 29.94
N LEU A 227 -19.58 -7.02 28.81
CA LEU A 227 -19.97 -6.57 27.48
C LEU A 227 -21.32 -7.25 27.08
N ALA A 228 -22.22 -6.48 26.44
CA ALA A 228 -23.59 -6.88 26.10
C ALA A 228 -24.44 -7.35 27.31
N GLY A 229 -25.61 -7.95 27.04
CA GLY A 229 -26.51 -8.52 28.04
C GLY A 229 -27.26 -7.51 28.93
N ALA A 230 -27.43 -6.26 28.48
CA ALA A 230 -28.31 -5.27 29.12
C ALA A 230 -29.80 -5.60 28.95
N SER A 231 -30.15 -6.41 27.94
CA SER A 231 -31.48 -7.00 27.73
C SER A 231 -31.35 -8.47 27.31
N LYS A 232 -32.48 -9.18 27.16
CA LYS A 232 -32.50 -10.55 26.62
C LYS A 232 -31.99 -10.60 25.17
N ASP A 233 -32.16 -9.51 24.44
CA ASP A 233 -32.01 -9.43 23.00
C ASP A 233 -30.79 -8.54 22.62
N ASP A 234 -29.98 -8.17 23.62
CA ASP A 234 -28.66 -7.56 23.51
C ASP A 234 -27.57 -8.64 23.59
N ARG A 235 -26.84 -8.85 22.51
CA ARG A 235 -25.88 -9.95 22.33
C ARG A 235 -24.65 -9.46 21.58
N LEU A 236 -23.47 -9.97 21.93
CA LEU A 236 -22.29 -9.83 21.08
C LEU A 236 -22.43 -10.78 19.88
N VAL A 237 -22.29 -10.23 18.66
CA VAL A 237 -22.18 -11.00 17.42
C VAL A 237 -20.86 -10.67 16.73
N LEU A 238 -20.17 -11.71 16.27
CA LEU A 238 -19.02 -11.66 15.38
C LEU A 238 -19.48 -12.15 14.00
N SER A 239 -19.15 -11.43 12.93
CA SER A 239 -19.60 -11.75 11.57
C SER A 239 -18.44 -12.03 10.62
N PHE A 240 -18.60 -13.05 9.77
CA PHE A 240 -17.63 -13.48 8.78
C PHE A 240 -18.31 -13.63 7.41
N GLY A 241 -17.73 -13.03 6.36
CA GLY A 241 -18.20 -13.21 4.98
C GLY A 241 -17.22 -14.07 4.19
N VAL A 242 -17.57 -15.34 3.95
CA VAL A 242 -16.69 -16.38 3.42
C VAL A 242 -17.17 -16.83 2.03
N PRO A 243 -16.55 -16.39 0.92
CA PRO A 243 -17.16 -16.49 -0.41
C PRO A 243 -17.23 -17.91 -0.99
N TYR A 244 -18.39 -18.23 -1.57
CA TYR A 244 -18.52 -19.23 -2.63
C TYR A 244 -17.93 -18.68 -3.93
N LEU A 245 -17.34 -19.54 -4.76
CA LEU A 245 -16.60 -19.13 -5.97
C LEU A 245 -17.19 -19.77 -7.23
N TYR A 246 -17.29 -19.02 -8.31
CA TYR A 246 -17.83 -19.49 -9.59
C TYR A 246 -17.14 -18.80 -10.78
N GLU A 247 -17.17 -19.45 -11.94
CA GLU A 247 -16.72 -18.87 -13.21
C GLU A 247 -17.86 -18.03 -13.81
N ASN A 248 -17.57 -16.78 -14.19
CA ASN A 248 -18.55 -15.88 -14.81
C ASN A 248 -18.61 -16.06 -16.34
N ALA A 249 -19.53 -15.34 -17.00
CA ALA A 249 -19.74 -15.44 -18.44
C ALA A 249 -18.52 -15.01 -19.30
N ASP A 250 -17.56 -14.27 -18.73
CA ASP A 250 -16.31 -13.85 -19.37
C ASP A 250 -15.15 -14.83 -19.10
N GLY A 251 -15.40 -15.97 -18.43
CA GLY A 251 -14.37 -16.94 -18.00
C GLY A 251 -13.57 -16.51 -16.77
N GLY A 252 -13.99 -15.45 -16.08
CA GLY A 252 -13.32 -14.90 -14.89
C GLY A 252 -13.85 -15.47 -13.58
N LEU A 253 -12.96 -15.70 -12.61
CA LEU A 253 -13.36 -16.13 -11.26
C LEU A 253 -14.13 -14.99 -10.56
N SER A 254 -15.33 -15.30 -10.07
CA SER A 254 -16.25 -14.40 -9.34
C SER A 254 -16.74 -15.06 -8.05
N SER A 255 -17.40 -14.30 -7.18
CA SER A 255 -17.78 -14.76 -5.84
C SER A 255 -19.17 -14.31 -5.38
N THR A 256 -19.73 -15.03 -4.42
CA THR A 256 -20.99 -14.65 -3.74
C THR A 256 -21.06 -15.22 -2.32
N LEU A 257 -21.96 -14.68 -1.50
CA LEU A 257 -22.20 -15.12 -0.10
C LEU A 257 -23.48 -15.94 0.08
N SER A 258 -24.37 -16.02 -0.93
CA SER A 258 -25.53 -16.94 -0.90
C SER A 258 -25.16 -18.28 -1.53
N GLU A 259 -25.44 -19.38 -0.83
CA GLU A 259 -25.23 -20.72 -1.37
C GLU A 259 -26.23 -21.01 -2.50
N GLU A 260 -27.48 -20.56 -2.34
CA GLU A 260 -28.57 -20.76 -3.28
C GLU A 260 -28.22 -20.14 -4.63
N ARG A 261 -27.77 -18.88 -4.63
CA ARG A 261 -27.31 -18.18 -5.82
C ARG A 261 -26.12 -18.90 -6.46
N TRP A 262 -25.17 -19.37 -5.65
CA TRP A 262 -24.01 -20.13 -6.16
C TRP A 262 -24.42 -21.47 -6.81
N ARG A 263 -25.37 -22.21 -6.22
CA ARG A 263 -25.93 -23.43 -6.81
C ARG A 263 -26.64 -23.16 -8.14
N VAL A 264 -27.41 -22.08 -8.23
CA VAL A 264 -28.05 -21.64 -9.49
C VAL A 264 -26.99 -21.30 -10.54
N LEU A 265 -25.98 -20.48 -10.19
CA LEU A 265 -24.93 -20.04 -11.12
C LEU A 265 -24.05 -21.18 -11.64
N ARG A 266 -23.86 -22.27 -10.87
CA ARG A 266 -23.17 -23.49 -11.33
C ARG A 266 -24.12 -24.57 -11.89
N GLY A 267 -25.42 -24.30 -12.01
CA GLY A 267 -26.40 -25.25 -12.53
C GLY A 267 -26.63 -26.49 -11.66
N THR A 268 -26.23 -26.48 -10.38
CA THR A 268 -26.30 -27.64 -9.47
C THR A 268 -27.65 -27.77 -8.74
N VAL A 269 -28.68 -27.06 -9.22
CA VAL A 269 -30.03 -26.93 -8.62
C VAL A 269 -30.71 -28.27 -8.31
N GLU A 270 -30.52 -29.31 -9.15
CA GLU A 270 -31.12 -30.64 -8.95
C GLU A 270 -30.32 -31.59 -8.03
N SER A 271 -29.20 -31.13 -7.47
CA SER A 271 -28.34 -31.94 -6.59
C SER A 271 -28.40 -31.47 -5.14
N PRO A 272 -28.21 -32.37 -4.15
CA PRO A 272 -27.89 -31.94 -2.78
C PRO A 272 -26.59 -31.11 -2.80
N ALA A 273 -26.44 -30.24 -1.81
CA ALA A 273 -25.32 -29.29 -1.68
C ALA A 273 -23.98 -29.90 -2.14
N ASP A 274 -23.39 -29.33 -3.18
CA ASP A 274 -22.08 -29.79 -3.67
C ASP A 274 -21.00 -29.33 -2.69
N ALA A 275 -20.84 -30.11 -1.63
CA ALA A 275 -19.84 -29.90 -0.59
C ALA A 275 -18.40 -29.90 -1.15
N ASN A 276 -18.19 -30.31 -2.41
CA ASN A 276 -16.90 -30.33 -3.08
C ASN A 276 -16.80 -29.30 -4.22
N GLY A 277 -17.74 -28.36 -4.34
CA GLY A 277 -17.66 -27.23 -5.24
C GLY A 277 -16.72 -26.12 -4.74
N PRO A 278 -16.14 -25.32 -5.65
CA PRO A 278 -15.11 -24.33 -5.34
C PRO A 278 -15.65 -23.19 -4.45
N ARG A 279 -15.00 -23.00 -3.30
CA ARG A 279 -15.29 -21.92 -2.34
C ARG A 279 -14.13 -21.71 -1.36
N ALA A 280 -14.08 -20.53 -0.75
CA ALA A 280 -13.40 -20.36 0.53
C ALA A 280 -14.23 -21.04 1.62
N VAL A 281 -13.58 -21.56 2.66
CA VAL A 281 -14.22 -22.21 3.81
C VAL A 281 -13.64 -21.67 5.11
N MET A 282 -14.51 -21.51 6.11
CA MET A 282 -14.17 -21.29 7.50
C MET A 282 -14.48 -22.55 8.31
N TYR A 283 -13.53 -22.97 9.13
CA TYR A 283 -13.71 -23.93 10.20
C TYR A 283 -13.72 -23.16 11.53
N ALA A 284 -14.44 -23.62 12.53
CA ALA A 284 -14.47 -22.97 13.85
C ALA A 284 -14.53 -23.99 14.99
N SER A 285 -13.98 -23.61 16.15
CA SER A 285 -14.17 -24.31 17.42
C SER A 285 -14.76 -23.32 18.42
N LEU A 286 -15.93 -23.65 18.96
CA LEU A 286 -16.71 -22.79 19.85
C LEU A 286 -16.51 -23.17 21.33
N PRO A 287 -16.15 -22.22 22.21
CA PRO A 287 -16.22 -22.40 23.65
C PRO A 287 -17.66 -22.50 24.17
N GLU A 288 -17.84 -22.92 25.43
CA GLU A 288 -19.17 -22.96 26.07
C GLU A 288 -19.82 -21.57 26.07
N GLY A 289 -21.11 -21.52 25.75
CA GLY A 289 -21.88 -20.28 25.65
C GLY A 289 -21.89 -19.61 24.27
N TRP A 290 -21.12 -20.09 23.29
CA TRP A 290 -21.20 -19.60 21.91
C TRP A 290 -22.16 -20.42 21.03
N SER A 291 -22.83 -19.77 20.09
CA SER A 291 -23.64 -20.37 19.02
C SER A 291 -23.20 -19.87 17.64
N ALA A 292 -23.43 -20.65 16.58
CA ALA A 292 -23.08 -20.28 15.21
C ALA A 292 -24.26 -20.39 14.25
N TRP A 293 -24.31 -19.50 13.25
CA TRP A 293 -25.44 -19.31 12.35
C TRP A 293 -24.99 -18.97 10.93
N GLN A 294 -25.67 -19.48 9.91
CA GLN A 294 -25.42 -19.20 8.48
C GLN A 294 -26.59 -18.45 7.85
N GLU A 295 -26.32 -17.39 7.07
CA GLU A 295 -27.35 -16.61 6.34
C GLU A 295 -27.93 -17.42 5.17
N HIS A 296 -29.26 -17.52 5.12
CA HIS A 296 -30.01 -18.09 4.00
C HIS A 296 -31.20 -17.18 3.68
N GLY A 297 -31.12 -16.46 2.55
CA GLY A 297 -32.14 -15.49 2.14
C GLY A 297 -32.22 -14.29 3.10
N SER A 298 -33.31 -14.19 3.86
CA SER A 298 -33.53 -13.14 4.87
C SER A 298 -33.55 -13.66 6.32
N GLY A 299 -33.07 -14.89 6.53
CA GLY A 299 -33.01 -15.54 7.84
C GLY A 299 -31.72 -16.33 8.02
N TYR A 300 -31.64 -17.08 9.11
CA TYR A 300 -30.45 -17.82 9.49
C TYR A 300 -30.76 -19.27 9.86
N VAL A 301 -29.83 -20.18 9.58
CA VAL A 301 -29.87 -21.58 10.06
C VAL A 301 -28.76 -21.78 11.09
N ALA A 302 -29.08 -22.46 12.20
CA ALA A 302 -28.09 -22.79 13.23
C ALA A 302 -27.10 -23.86 12.74
N LEU A 303 -25.81 -23.64 12.97
CA LEU A 303 -24.72 -24.55 12.59
C LEU A 303 -24.35 -25.48 13.75
N THR A 304 -23.98 -26.72 13.43
CA THR A 304 -23.48 -27.70 14.41
C THR A 304 -21.95 -27.84 14.36
N ASP A 305 -21.36 -28.45 15.39
CA ASP A 305 -19.92 -28.77 15.42
C ASP A 305 -19.46 -29.61 14.22
N ASP A 306 -20.33 -30.48 13.69
CA ASP A 306 -20.06 -31.29 12.49
C ASP A 306 -20.01 -30.40 11.22
N ASP A 307 -20.87 -29.38 11.12
CA ASP A 307 -20.87 -28.43 10.00
C ASP A 307 -19.63 -27.54 10.03
N LEU A 308 -19.32 -26.98 11.21
CA LEU A 308 -18.11 -26.17 11.43
C LEU A 308 -16.82 -26.98 11.20
N SER A 309 -16.83 -28.28 11.53
CA SER A 309 -15.74 -29.21 11.23
C SER A 309 -15.64 -29.55 9.73
N ALA A 310 -16.76 -29.55 9.00
CA ALA A 310 -16.80 -29.78 7.56
C ALA A 310 -16.34 -28.57 6.72
N GLY A 311 -16.45 -27.36 7.28
CA GLY A 311 -16.02 -26.10 6.67
C GLY A 311 -17.17 -25.38 5.97
N VAL A 312 -17.63 -24.29 6.59
CA VAL A 312 -18.79 -23.48 6.19
C VAL A 312 -18.40 -22.28 5.33
N SER A 313 -19.39 -21.72 4.64
CA SER A 313 -19.24 -20.61 3.68
C SER A 313 -20.48 -19.71 3.73
N GLY A 314 -20.48 -18.60 3.00
CA GLY A 314 -21.52 -17.57 3.02
C GLY A 314 -21.28 -16.53 4.11
N ARG A 315 -22.33 -15.85 4.59
CA ARG A 315 -22.23 -15.13 5.87
C ARG A 315 -22.41 -16.11 7.02
N VAL A 316 -21.45 -16.11 7.92
CA VAL A 316 -21.48 -16.88 9.16
C VAL A 316 -21.37 -15.93 10.35
N LEU A 317 -22.25 -16.10 11.32
CA LEU A 317 -22.27 -15.35 12.57
C LEU A 317 -21.88 -16.27 13.73
N LEU A 318 -21.04 -15.78 14.65
CA LEU A 318 -20.80 -16.38 15.95
C LEU A 318 -21.39 -15.47 17.02
N ARG A 319 -22.29 -15.98 17.86
CA ARG A 319 -23.01 -15.19 18.88
C ARG A 319 -22.73 -15.72 20.27
N TYR A 320 -22.53 -14.83 21.24
CA TYR A 320 -22.41 -15.21 22.65
C TYR A 320 -23.78 -15.22 23.34
N ASP A 321 -24.25 -16.42 23.70
CA ASP A 321 -25.52 -16.68 24.41
C ASP A 321 -25.33 -17.08 25.88
N GLY A 322 -24.08 -17.32 26.31
CA GLY A 322 -23.71 -17.63 27.70
C GLY A 322 -24.02 -16.48 28.66
N ASN A 323 -24.14 -16.77 29.97
CA ASN A 323 -24.33 -15.77 31.03
C ASN A 323 -25.47 -14.74 30.76
N ASP A 324 -26.61 -15.21 30.23
CA ASP A 324 -27.73 -14.38 29.75
C ASP A 324 -27.34 -13.32 28.68
N GLY A 325 -26.21 -13.50 27.99
CA GLY A 325 -25.62 -12.64 26.97
C GLY A 325 -24.47 -11.74 27.45
N LYS A 326 -24.05 -11.85 28.72
CA LYS A 326 -23.05 -10.97 29.35
C LYS A 326 -21.65 -11.56 29.26
N LEU A 327 -20.86 -11.10 28.29
CA LEU A 327 -19.48 -11.55 28.14
C LEU A 327 -18.58 -10.81 29.15
N ASP A 328 -17.87 -11.56 29.99
CA ASP A 328 -16.84 -11.02 30.89
C ASP A 328 -15.44 -11.22 30.31
N ALA A 329 -14.43 -10.70 31.02
CA ALA A 329 -13.03 -10.78 30.59
C ALA A 329 -12.40 -12.19 30.73
N GLU A 330 -13.02 -13.11 31.47
CA GLU A 330 -12.55 -14.51 31.62
C GLU A 330 -13.15 -15.45 30.55
N THR A 331 -14.21 -15.00 29.84
CA THR A 331 -14.90 -15.75 28.80
C THR A 331 -13.98 -16.09 27.62
N GLU A 332 -13.81 -17.39 27.34
CA GLU A 332 -13.02 -17.84 26.19
C GLU A 332 -13.69 -17.47 24.86
N LEU A 333 -12.88 -17.02 23.90
CA LEU A 333 -13.33 -16.55 22.58
C LEU A 333 -13.18 -17.64 21.50
N PRO A 334 -13.98 -17.60 20.40
CA PRO A 334 -13.90 -18.60 19.34
C PRO A 334 -12.56 -18.57 18.59
N THR A 335 -12.12 -19.74 18.14
CA THR A 335 -10.97 -19.89 17.24
C THR A 335 -11.48 -20.34 15.87
N VAL A 336 -10.95 -19.76 14.79
CA VAL A 336 -11.35 -20.10 13.42
C VAL A 336 -10.15 -20.38 12.52
N GLU A 337 -10.35 -21.19 11.49
CA GLU A 337 -9.35 -21.47 10.45
C GLU A 337 -9.94 -21.24 9.06
N PHE A 338 -9.18 -20.65 8.14
CA PHE A 338 -9.58 -20.42 6.74
C PHE A 338 -8.76 -21.25 5.75
N GLY A 339 -9.41 -21.60 4.63
CA GLY A 339 -8.77 -22.24 3.48
C GLY A 339 -9.72 -22.32 2.29
N PHE A 340 -9.40 -23.17 1.31
CA PHE A 340 -10.27 -23.47 0.18
C PHE A 340 -10.82 -24.90 0.26
N ARG A 341 -11.97 -25.11 -0.38
CA ARG A 341 -12.51 -26.43 -0.69
C ARG A 341 -13.04 -26.44 -2.13
N GLY A 342 -12.84 -27.54 -2.85
CA GLY A 342 -13.44 -27.76 -4.17
C GLY A 342 -12.82 -27.06 -5.38
N THR A 343 -11.77 -26.23 -5.21
CA THR A 343 -10.92 -25.76 -6.33
C THR A 343 -9.59 -26.50 -6.35
N SER A 344 -9.18 -26.96 -7.52
CA SER A 344 -7.86 -27.54 -7.80
C SER A 344 -6.79 -26.50 -8.14
N ASP A 345 -7.22 -25.26 -8.33
CA ASP A 345 -6.59 -24.37 -9.30
C ASP A 345 -5.58 -23.48 -8.59
N ALA A 346 -4.32 -23.61 -8.99
CA ALA A 346 -3.23 -22.87 -8.37
C ALA A 346 -3.40 -21.37 -8.63
N GLY A 347 -3.41 -20.58 -7.56
CA GLY A 347 -3.61 -19.13 -7.65
C GLY A 347 -5.07 -18.66 -7.59
N ALA A 348 -6.06 -19.55 -7.46
CA ALA A 348 -7.44 -19.14 -7.21
C ALA A 348 -7.53 -18.29 -5.93
N ALA A 349 -8.17 -17.12 -6.01
CA ALA A 349 -8.17 -16.12 -4.95
C ALA A 349 -9.57 -15.93 -4.33
N ALA A 350 -9.59 -15.55 -3.05
CA ALA A 350 -10.80 -15.23 -2.31
C ALA A 350 -10.53 -14.13 -1.28
N SER A 351 -11.57 -13.38 -0.90
CA SER A 351 -11.53 -12.36 0.15
C SER A 351 -12.55 -12.69 1.22
N VAL A 352 -12.10 -12.87 2.47
CA VAL A 352 -12.95 -13.13 3.63
C VAL A 352 -13.11 -11.83 4.43
N SER A 353 -14.34 -11.35 4.65
CA SER A 353 -14.59 -10.20 5.51
C SER A 353 -14.81 -10.60 6.97
N PHE A 354 -14.44 -9.72 7.91
CA PHE A 354 -14.73 -9.83 9.34
C PHE A 354 -15.40 -8.56 9.84
N GLY A 355 -16.36 -8.68 10.77
CA GLY A 355 -17.13 -7.59 11.38
C GLY A 355 -17.64 -7.97 12.78
N TYR A 356 -18.27 -7.03 13.47
CA TYR A 356 -18.90 -7.28 14.78
C TYR A 356 -20.08 -6.35 15.04
N GLU A 357 -20.90 -6.72 16.03
CA GLU A 357 -22.06 -5.95 16.48
C GLU A 357 -22.27 -6.12 17.99
N VAL A 358 -22.45 -5.00 18.70
CA VAL A 358 -22.61 -4.93 20.16
C VAL A 358 -23.34 -3.65 20.56
N HIS A 359 -24.27 -3.74 21.53
CA HIS A 359 -25.16 -2.62 21.87
C HIS A 359 -25.03 -2.08 23.31
N SER A 360 -24.23 -2.73 24.16
CA SER A 360 -23.97 -2.22 25.51
C SER A 360 -22.66 -2.69 26.15
N TYR A 361 -22.26 -2.01 27.22
CA TYR A 361 -21.45 -2.59 28.30
C TYR A 361 -22.03 -2.19 29.67
N THR A 362 -21.75 -2.99 30.69
CA THR A 362 -22.15 -2.73 32.09
C THR A 362 -20.89 -2.68 32.97
N PRO A 363 -20.56 -1.55 33.61
CA PRO A 363 -19.44 -1.46 34.56
C PRO A 363 -19.60 -2.43 35.74
N ARG A 364 -18.50 -2.74 36.43
CA ARG A 364 -18.56 -3.56 37.65
C ARG A 364 -19.45 -2.96 38.74
N VAL A 365 -19.94 -3.83 39.62
CA VAL A 365 -20.56 -3.45 40.89
C VAL A 365 -19.47 -2.95 41.85
N THR A 366 -19.71 -1.83 42.54
CA THR A 366 -18.82 -1.32 43.61
C THR A 366 -19.63 -0.96 44.87
N GLU A 367 -18.96 -0.66 45.98
CA GLU A 367 -19.66 -0.23 47.22
C GLU A 367 -20.37 1.14 47.03
N ASP A 368 -19.78 2.04 46.23
CA ASP A 368 -20.38 3.33 45.84
C ASP A 368 -21.44 3.20 44.73
N ALA A 369 -21.34 2.18 43.88
CA ALA A 369 -22.28 1.88 42.79
C ALA A 369 -22.76 0.42 42.85
N PRO A 370 -23.65 0.07 43.80
CA PRO A 370 -24.12 -1.30 44.02
C PRO A 370 -25.15 -1.79 42.97
N ASP A 371 -25.53 -0.94 42.02
CA ASP A 371 -26.47 -1.21 40.92
C ASP A 371 -26.01 -0.39 39.69
N PRO A 372 -24.89 -0.78 39.03
CA PRO A 372 -24.34 -0.06 37.89
C PRO A 372 -25.27 -0.20 36.68
N ARG A 373 -25.57 0.93 36.02
CA ARG A 373 -26.44 0.92 34.84
C ARG A 373 -25.64 0.56 33.58
N PRO A 374 -26.22 -0.23 32.65
CA PRO A 374 -25.62 -0.45 31.35
C PRO A 374 -25.52 0.88 30.58
N VAL A 375 -24.39 1.06 29.91
CA VAL A 375 -24.16 2.10 28.91
C VAL A 375 -24.60 1.53 27.57
N LEU A 376 -25.64 2.11 26.97
CA LEU A 376 -26.16 1.71 25.66
C LEU A 376 -25.52 2.57 24.56
N ALA A 377 -25.07 1.94 23.48
CA ALA A 377 -24.66 2.58 22.24
C ALA A 377 -24.74 1.57 21.10
N ASP A 378 -25.32 1.95 19.95
CA ASP A 378 -25.53 1.03 18.84
C ASP A 378 -24.27 0.97 17.95
N VAL A 379 -23.33 0.06 18.28
CA VAL A 379 -22.07 -0.14 17.53
C VAL A 379 -22.18 -1.40 16.67
N SER A 380 -22.57 -1.21 15.41
CA SER A 380 -22.65 -2.25 14.38
C SER A 380 -21.68 -1.93 13.24
N LEU A 381 -20.70 -2.82 13.01
CA LEU A 381 -19.71 -2.68 11.95
C LEU A 381 -19.66 -3.97 11.12
N ALA A 382 -20.54 -4.00 10.10
CA ALA A 382 -20.74 -5.12 9.18
C ALA A 382 -19.48 -5.59 8.43
N THR A 383 -18.42 -4.77 8.36
CA THR A 383 -17.06 -5.19 8.00
C THR A 383 -16.07 -4.19 8.61
N ILE A 384 -15.13 -4.71 9.42
CA ILE A 384 -13.98 -3.98 9.97
C ILE A 384 -12.67 -4.34 9.25
N GLY A 385 -12.59 -5.53 8.64
CA GLY A 385 -11.42 -5.95 7.88
C GLY A 385 -11.72 -7.01 6.82
N THR A 386 -10.79 -7.16 5.87
CA THR A 386 -10.86 -8.18 4.81
C THR A 386 -9.51 -8.90 4.67
N VAL A 387 -9.55 -10.23 4.67
CA VAL A 387 -8.40 -11.14 4.53
C VAL A 387 -8.36 -11.69 3.11
N SER A 388 -7.24 -11.51 2.40
CA SER A 388 -7.03 -12.13 1.08
C SER A 388 -6.40 -13.52 1.21
N LEU A 389 -7.00 -14.51 0.55
CA LEU A 389 -6.57 -15.91 0.51
C LEU A 389 -6.23 -16.31 -0.93
N VAL A 390 -5.18 -17.11 -1.12
CA VAL A 390 -4.79 -17.68 -2.42
C VAL A 390 -4.51 -19.18 -2.30
N ASN A 391 -5.07 -19.96 -3.22
CA ASN A 391 -4.91 -21.40 -3.34
C ASN A 391 -3.57 -21.79 -4.00
N ASP A 392 -2.45 -21.31 -3.46
CA ASP A 392 -1.09 -21.75 -3.87
C ASP A 392 -0.28 -22.24 -2.66
N GLU A 393 0.73 -23.05 -2.98
CA GLU A 393 1.64 -23.71 -2.04
C GLU A 393 2.88 -22.87 -1.76
N ALA A 394 3.23 -22.77 -0.47
CA ALA A 394 4.41 -22.09 0.03
C ALA A 394 5.05 -22.88 1.19
N ASP A 395 5.73 -24.00 0.89
CA ASP A 395 6.67 -24.58 1.85
C ASP A 395 7.91 -23.70 1.94
N LEU A 396 8.05 -22.99 3.06
CA LEU A 396 9.19 -22.12 3.35
C LEU A 396 10.35 -22.88 4.01
N GLY A 397 10.12 -24.10 4.48
CA GLY A 397 11.09 -24.86 5.25
C GLY A 397 11.50 -24.22 6.58
N ILE A 398 10.69 -23.33 7.16
CA ILE A 398 10.93 -22.63 8.44
C ILE A 398 10.05 -23.24 9.54
N SER A 399 10.62 -23.49 10.72
CA SER A 399 9.85 -23.76 11.93
C SER A 399 10.16 -22.74 13.03
N ILE A 400 9.10 -22.32 13.71
CA ILE A 400 9.13 -21.39 14.84
C ILE A 400 8.52 -22.15 16.03
N ASP A 401 9.05 -21.94 17.23
CA ASP A 401 8.57 -22.62 18.45
C ASP A 401 8.90 -21.80 19.70
N VAL A 402 8.08 -21.90 20.76
CA VAL A 402 8.18 -21.06 21.97
C VAL A 402 7.96 -21.87 23.26
N GLU A 403 9.06 -22.29 23.88
CA GLU A 403 9.07 -23.11 25.10
C GLU A 403 9.38 -22.26 26.37
N PRO A 404 8.82 -22.58 27.54
CA PRO A 404 9.28 -22.00 28.81
C PRO A 404 10.69 -22.49 29.16
N ASP A 405 11.60 -21.60 29.57
CA ASP A 405 13.02 -21.94 29.81
C ASP A 405 13.21 -22.75 31.12
N ASP A 406 12.47 -22.36 32.17
CA ASP A 406 12.38 -23.06 33.44
C ASP A 406 11.03 -22.76 34.12
N ALA A 407 10.64 -23.58 35.11
CA ALA A 407 9.36 -23.42 35.82
C ALA A 407 9.38 -22.17 36.73
N PRO A 408 8.49 -21.17 36.55
CA PRO A 408 8.63 -19.88 37.19
C PRO A 408 8.33 -19.92 38.70
N VAL A 409 9.07 -19.11 39.46
CA VAL A 409 8.97 -19.02 40.92
C VAL A 409 8.79 -17.55 41.31
N ALA A 410 7.87 -17.29 42.23
CA ALA A 410 7.68 -15.98 42.85
C ALA A 410 8.13 -16.02 44.33
N ALA A 411 9.05 -15.12 44.68
CA ALA A 411 9.68 -14.99 46.00
C ALA A 411 10.24 -13.57 46.16
N ASP A 412 10.45 -13.12 47.40
CA ASP A 412 11.07 -11.81 47.68
C ASP A 412 10.35 -10.60 47.03
N GLY A 413 9.05 -10.74 46.77
CA GLY A 413 8.17 -9.72 46.21
C GLY A 413 7.92 -9.82 44.70
N ALA A 414 8.65 -10.66 43.95
CA ALA A 414 8.52 -10.77 42.50
C ALA A 414 8.75 -12.19 41.97
N GLY A 415 8.44 -12.41 40.70
CA GLY A 415 8.83 -13.60 39.95
C GLY A 415 9.03 -13.25 38.47
N TYR A 416 9.72 -14.11 37.72
CA TYR A 416 9.91 -13.92 36.28
C TYR A 416 9.38 -15.13 35.51
N LEU A 417 8.63 -14.85 34.43
CA LEU A 417 8.24 -15.85 33.45
C LEU A 417 9.22 -15.78 32.27
N SER A 418 10.11 -16.78 32.18
CA SER A 418 11.14 -16.88 31.15
C SER A 418 10.75 -17.87 30.04
N SER A 419 10.89 -17.48 28.78
CA SER A 419 10.68 -18.30 27.59
C SER A 419 11.83 -18.20 26.59
N ILE A 420 12.04 -19.27 25.83
CA ILE A 420 12.92 -19.31 24.66
C ILE A 420 12.05 -19.35 23.41
N VAL A 421 12.16 -18.32 22.57
CA VAL A 421 11.66 -18.33 21.20
C VAL A 421 12.76 -18.89 20.29
N SER A 422 12.48 -19.97 19.57
CA SER A 422 13.39 -20.53 18.57
C SER A 422 12.87 -20.34 17.15
N VAL A 423 13.76 -19.95 16.24
CA VAL A 423 13.51 -19.85 14.79
C VAL A 423 14.54 -20.70 14.06
N LYS A 424 14.07 -21.72 13.34
CA LYS A 424 14.90 -22.72 12.65
C LYS A 424 14.63 -22.67 11.15
N ALA A 425 15.68 -22.54 10.35
CA ALA A 425 15.60 -22.66 8.90
C ALA A 425 16.13 -24.02 8.45
N SER A 426 15.33 -24.82 7.77
CA SER A 426 15.76 -26.12 7.23
C SER A 426 16.70 -25.97 6.02
N LYS A 427 17.23 -27.09 5.52
CA LYS A 427 17.98 -27.11 4.25
C LYS A 427 17.17 -26.68 3.03
N ALA A 428 15.84 -26.74 3.08
CA ALA A 428 14.96 -26.36 1.98
C ALA A 428 14.59 -24.87 1.99
N ALA A 429 14.72 -24.21 3.15
CA ALA A 429 14.54 -22.76 3.26
C ALA A 429 15.63 -22.03 2.47
N THR A 430 15.28 -20.90 1.85
CA THR A 430 16.27 -20.00 1.22
C THR A 430 17.13 -19.35 2.30
N PHE A 431 16.55 -18.46 3.10
CA PHE A 431 17.00 -18.05 4.44
C PHE A 431 15.94 -17.13 5.08
N VAL A 432 15.99 -16.95 6.40
CA VAL A 432 15.23 -15.91 7.11
C VAL A 432 16.02 -14.60 7.03
N ARG A 433 15.35 -13.50 6.64
CA ARG A 433 15.89 -12.14 6.49
C ARG A 433 15.71 -11.27 7.73
N ALA A 434 14.57 -11.42 8.41
CA ALA A 434 14.22 -10.67 9.60
C ALA A 434 13.27 -11.50 10.47
N ILE A 435 13.30 -11.23 11.78
CA ILE A 435 12.42 -11.83 12.78
C ILE A 435 11.79 -10.67 13.57
N THR A 436 10.47 -10.63 13.64
CA THR A 436 9.75 -9.73 14.53
C THR A 436 9.11 -10.55 15.65
N LEU A 437 9.34 -10.13 16.89
CA LEU A 437 8.85 -10.79 18.10
C LEU A 437 7.92 -9.81 18.82
N GLY A 438 6.64 -10.14 18.83
CA GLY A 438 5.64 -9.52 19.70
C GLY A 438 5.41 -10.40 20.94
N ALA A 439 5.21 -9.79 22.10
CA ALA A 439 4.76 -10.51 23.30
C ALA A 439 3.79 -9.67 24.13
N ALA A 440 2.77 -10.30 24.70
CA ALA A 440 1.78 -9.66 25.56
C ALA A 440 1.57 -10.50 26.83
N PHE A 441 1.39 -9.80 27.96
CA PHE A 441 1.26 -10.37 29.29
C PHE A 441 0.03 -9.75 29.99
N PRO A 442 -1.20 -10.06 29.54
CA PRO A 442 -2.39 -9.26 29.86
C PRO A 442 -2.66 -9.19 31.36
N ALA A 443 -2.78 -7.97 31.89
CA ALA A 443 -3.18 -7.71 33.26
C ALA A 443 -4.66 -7.32 33.33
N ASP A 444 -5.29 -7.59 34.47
CA ASP A 444 -6.61 -7.04 34.78
C ASP A 444 -6.53 -5.55 35.21
N TRP A 445 -7.69 -4.93 35.44
CA TRP A 445 -7.81 -3.54 35.87
C TRP A 445 -7.22 -3.23 37.26
N GLU A 446 -6.86 -4.23 38.09
CA GLU A 446 -6.07 -4.05 39.33
C GLU A 446 -4.56 -4.17 39.07
N GLY A 447 -4.14 -4.43 37.82
CA GLY A 447 -2.75 -4.73 37.45
C GLY A 447 -2.33 -6.17 37.79
N ARG A 448 -3.29 -7.07 38.03
CA ARG A 448 -3.06 -8.44 38.52
C ARG A 448 -3.10 -9.46 37.37
N ALA A 449 -2.58 -10.65 37.63
CA ALA A 449 -2.40 -11.77 36.70
C ALA A 449 -1.53 -11.52 35.43
N GLY A 450 -1.03 -10.29 35.23
CA GLY A 450 -0.23 -9.88 34.07
C GLY A 450 0.93 -8.95 34.42
N VAL A 451 1.38 -8.17 33.43
CA VAL A 451 2.41 -7.13 33.58
C VAL A 451 1.86 -5.79 33.08
N PRO A 452 1.58 -4.81 33.96
CA PRO A 452 0.93 -3.56 33.57
C PRO A 452 1.88 -2.61 32.82
N LEU A 453 1.31 -1.63 32.11
CA LEU A 453 2.05 -0.62 31.33
C LEU A 453 3.16 0.09 32.14
N SER A 454 2.93 0.39 33.42
CA SER A 454 3.92 0.97 34.34
C SER A 454 5.18 0.11 34.53
N VAL A 455 5.07 -1.20 34.41
CA VAL A 455 6.21 -2.13 34.46
C VAL A 455 6.82 -2.35 33.08
N LEU A 456 6.01 -2.41 32.02
CA LEU A 456 6.48 -2.54 30.64
C LEU A 456 7.26 -1.30 30.16
N MET A 457 6.86 -0.11 30.61
CA MET A 457 7.44 1.18 30.23
C MET A 457 8.37 1.76 31.31
N ALA A 458 8.84 0.92 32.25
CA ALA A 458 9.61 1.36 33.42
C ALA A 458 10.99 1.98 33.09
N ASN A 459 11.63 1.56 32.00
CA ASN A 459 12.90 2.13 31.54
C ASN A 459 12.82 2.44 30.03
N VAL A 460 13.33 3.60 29.66
CA VAL A 460 13.41 4.16 28.30
C VAL A 460 14.84 4.02 27.76
N VAL A 461 15.01 4.04 26.45
CA VAL A 461 16.33 4.09 25.79
C VAL A 461 16.68 5.54 25.46
N ASP A 462 17.87 5.99 25.85
CA ASP A 462 18.39 7.32 25.50
C ASP A 462 19.09 7.37 24.13
N ASP A 463 19.48 8.58 23.69
CA ASP A 463 20.13 8.82 22.40
C ASP A 463 21.46 8.06 22.23
N GLU A 464 22.15 7.76 23.34
CA GLU A 464 23.40 6.98 23.39
C GLU A 464 23.14 5.45 23.43
N GLY A 465 21.87 5.03 23.40
CA GLY A 465 21.45 3.62 23.41
C GLY A 465 21.42 2.98 24.80
N SER A 466 21.57 3.76 25.87
CA SER A 466 21.59 3.29 27.26
C SER A 466 20.20 3.29 27.89
N ALA A 467 20.02 2.47 28.93
CA ALA A 467 18.76 2.37 29.67
C ALA A 467 18.68 3.43 30.77
N GLN A 468 17.61 4.24 30.75
CA GLN A 468 17.30 5.24 31.79
C GLN A 468 15.92 4.95 32.41
N PRO A 469 15.68 5.27 33.69
CA PRO A 469 14.34 5.22 34.28
C PRO A 469 13.35 6.12 33.53
N ASN A 470 12.10 5.69 33.42
CA ASN A 470 11.00 6.54 33.00
C ASN A 470 10.52 7.38 34.20
N ASP A 471 11.23 8.48 34.49
CA ASP A 471 10.92 9.40 35.59
C ASP A 471 9.87 10.43 35.17
N GLY A 472 8.59 10.04 35.18
CA GLY A 472 7.45 10.94 34.99
C GLY A 472 7.01 11.66 36.28
N ASP A 473 5.84 12.32 36.21
CA ASP A 473 5.33 13.16 37.31
C ASP A 473 5.13 12.37 38.63
N GLU A 474 5.42 13.05 39.74
CA GLU A 474 5.41 12.55 41.13
C GLU A 474 6.20 11.24 41.40
N GLY A 475 7.08 10.82 40.49
CA GLY A 475 7.85 9.57 40.58
C GLY A 475 7.09 8.35 40.06
N SER A 476 6.16 8.56 39.12
CA SER A 476 5.47 7.51 38.37
C SER A 476 5.84 7.57 36.89
N PRO A 477 5.90 6.44 36.15
CA PRO A 477 6.26 6.44 34.73
C PRO A 477 5.31 7.28 33.86
N ASP A 478 5.84 8.00 32.87
CA ASP A 478 5.00 8.60 31.82
C ASP A 478 4.40 7.48 30.96
N LEU A 479 3.08 7.34 31.04
CA LEU A 479 2.27 6.37 30.28
C LEU A 479 1.43 7.04 29.18
N SER A 480 1.70 8.32 28.88
CA SER A 480 0.95 9.06 27.87
C SER A 480 1.13 8.47 26.47
N ASP A 481 0.07 8.60 25.68
CA ASP A 481 -0.02 8.00 24.35
C ASP A 481 1.08 8.53 23.40
N ASP A 482 1.43 9.81 23.53
CA ASP A 482 2.50 10.45 22.75
C ASP A 482 3.89 10.05 23.22
N PHE A 483 4.13 9.93 24.53
CA PHE A 483 5.40 9.42 25.07
C PHE A 483 5.63 7.96 24.64
N ARG A 484 4.62 7.10 24.82
CA ARG A 484 4.62 5.69 24.39
C ARG A 484 4.81 5.52 22.88
N ARG A 485 4.30 6.44 22.07
CA ARG A 485 4.45 6.41 20.60
C ARG A 485 5.81 6.89 20.12
N SER A 486 6.47 7.76 20.87
CA SER A 486 7.71 8.45 20.48
C SER A 486 8.99 7.83 21.04
N ASN A 487 8.89 6.89 21.98
CA ASN A 487 10.04 6.27 22.67
C ASN A 487 10.13 4.75 22.43
N SER A 488 11.34 4.21 22.64
CA SER A 488 11.59 2.77 22.84
C SER A 488 11.93 2.49 24.29
N PHE A 489 11.57 1.30 24.74
CA PHE A 489 11.70 0.82 26.11
C PHE A 489 12.67 -0.36 26.17
N ILE A 490 13.21 -0.63 27.35
CA ILE A 490 14.16 -1.72 27.55
C ILE A 490 14.00 -2.35 28.94
N GLY A 491 14.16 -3.66 29.03
CA GLY A 491 14.17 -4.34 30.33
C GLY A 491 15.50 -4.16 31.03
N VAL A 492 15.48 -3.95 32.35
CA VAL A 492 16.68 -3.86 33.19
C VAL A 492 16.60 -4.93 34.28
N PRO A 493 17.58 -5.85 34.41
CA PRO A 493 17.47 -6.95 35.36
C PRO A 493 17.31 -6.46 36.81
N GLY A 494 16.24 -6.90 37.47
CA GLY A 494 15.85 -6.46 38.81
C GLY A 494 15.15 -5.09 38.89
N ALA A 495 15.00 -4.35 37.78
CA ALA A 495 14.50 -2.97 37.75
C ALA A 495 13.39 -2.71 36.70
N GLY A 496 12.62 -3.74 36.34
CA GLY A 496 11.44 -3.61 35.48
C GLY A 496 11.72 -3.66 33.97
N GLY A 497 10.64 -3.57 33.18
CA GLY A 497 10.64 -3.88 31.75
C GLY A 497 10.82 -5.37 31.46
N VAL A 498 10.60 -5.77 30.20
CA VAL A 498 10.75 -7.17 29.77
C VAL A 498 12.18 -7.39 29.26
N LEU A 499 12.89 -8.37 29.83
CA LEU A 499 14.23 -8.71 29.37
C LEU A 499 14.14 -9.50 28.06
N VAL A 500 14.51 -8.89 26.93
CA VAL A 500 14.65 -9.61 25.64
C VAL A 500 16.12 -9.66 25.25
N ALA A 501 16.61 -10.82 24.80
CA ALA A 501 18.02 -11.00 24.41
C ALA A 501 18.20 -12.04 23.29
N ASP A 502 19.20 -11.85 22.43
CA ASP A 502 19.68 -12.92 21.55
C ASP A 502 20.64 -13.84 22.33
N VAL A 503 20.25 -15.10 22.49
CA VAL A 503 21.00 -16.12 23.25
C VAL A 503 21.47 -17.27 22.36
N THR A 504 21.48 -17.08 21.04
CA THR A 504 21.85 -18.09 20.04
C THR A 504 23.24 -18.69 20.27
N ASN A 505 24.19 -17.84 20.68
CA ASN A 505 25.57 -18.25 20.97
C ASN A 505 25.77 -18.90 22.35
N LEU A 506 24.71 -19.01 23.18
CA LEU A 506 24.77 -19.63 24.50
C LEU A 506 24.30 -21.08 24.49
N THR A 507 25.11 -21.97 25.07
CA THR A 507 24.64 -23.33 25.40
C THR A 507 23.52 -23.29 26.44
N GLU A 508 22.67 -24.32 26.48
CA GLU A 508 21.62 -24.51 27.49
C GLU A 508 22.14 -24.34 28.94
N ALA A 509 23.36 -24.82 29.21
CA ALA A 509 24.01 -24.71 30.53
C ALA A 509 24.64 -23.33 30.82
N GLN A 510 24.64 -22.41 29.85
CA GLN A 510 24.89 -20.98 30.04
C GLN A 510 23.57 -20.20 30.16
N ARG A 511 22.53 -20.54 29.37
CA ARG A 511 21.21 -19.90 29.46
C ARG A 511 20.59 -20.06 30.85
N ARG A 512 20.63 -21.26 31.44
CA ARG A 512 20.27 -21.51 32.86
C ARG A 512 21.18 -20.85 33.92
N ARG A 513 22.01 -19.87 33.54
CA ARG A 513 22.76 -18.99 34.46
C ARG A 513 22.38 -17.52 34.31
N LEU A 514 21.61 -17.16 33.28
CA LEU A 514 20.98 -15.86 33.19
C LEU A 514 19.98 -15.77 34.35
N ASN A 515 20.12 -14.72 35.16
CA ASN A 515 19.27 -14.46 36.31
C ASN A 515 18.60 -13.10 36.08
N PRO A 516 17.28 -13.05 35.84
CA PRO A 516 16.54 -11.81 35.62
C PRO A 516 16.64 -10.76 36.74
N VAL A 517 17.16 -11.11 37.93
CA VAL A 517 17.38 -10.20 39.06
C VAL A 517 18.84 -9.68 39.15
N ASP A 518 19.79 -10.27 38.40
CA ASP A 518 21.22 -9.96 38.49
C ASP A 518 21.79 -9.49 37.13
N PRO A 519 22.02 -8.17 36.95
CA PRO A 519 22.66 -7.63 35.76
C PRO A 519 24.04 -8.23 35.45
N ALA A 520 24.80 -8.65 36.47
CA ALA A 520 26.11 -9.24 36.27
C ALA A 520 26.03 -10.63 35.59
N SER A 521 24.88 -11.30 35.62
CA SER A 521 24.69 -12.59 34.93
C SER A 521 24.68 -12.45 33.40
N PHE A 522 24.01 -11.42 32.87
CA PHE A 522 23.99 -11.09 31.45
C PHE A 522 25.35 -10.56 30.96
N GLN A 523 25.98 -9.67 31.75
CA GLN A 523 27.33 -9.17 31.48
C GLN A 523 28.37 -10.29 31.42
N GLN A 524 28.35 -11.25 32.36
CA GLN A 524 29.24 -12.41 32.36
C GLN A 524 28.94 -13.40 31.22
N ALA A 525 27.73 -13.40 30.68
CA ALA A 525 27.38 -14.20 29.51
C ALA A 525 27.79 -13.54 28.18
N GLY A 526 28.12 -12.24 28.18
CA GLY A 526 28.39 -11.46 26.97
C GLY A 526 27.13 -11.21 26.15
N VAL A 527 26.00 -10.96 26.82
CA VAL A 527 24.67 -10.82 26.19
C VAL A 527 24.13 -9.40 26.38
N GLU A 528 23.82 -8.76 25.26
CA GLU A 528 23.09 -7.49 25.19
C GLU A 528 21.58 -7.72 25.36
N LEU A 529 20.89 -6.76 25.99
CA LEU A 529 19.44 -6.70 26.02
C LEU A 529 18.94 -5.88 24.82
N LEU A 530 17.83 -6.32 24.23
CA LEU A 530 17.23 -5.71 23.04
C LEU A 530 16.08 -4.77 23.45
N PRO A 531 16.01 -3.56 22.88
CA PRO A 531 14.91 -2.63 23.13
C PRO A 531 13.64 -3.05 22.38
N TYR A 532 12.49 -2.60 22.87
CA TYR A 532 11.16 -2.87 22.33
C TYR A 532 10.29 -1.62 22.31
N THR A 533 9.29 -1.60 21.43
CA THR A 533 8.19 -0.62 21.47
C THR A 533 6.96 -1.23 22.17
N VAL A 534 6.02 -0.40 22.65
CA VAL A 534 4.78 -0.87 23.32
C VAL A 534 3.55 -0.34 22.57
N ASP A 535 2.60 -1.22 22.21
CA ASP A 535 1.34 -0.85 21.55
C ASP A 535 0.25 -0.36 22.53
N ASP A 536 -0.92 0.01 22.01
CA ASP A 536 -2.06 0.52 22.81
C ASP A 536 -2.78 -0.58 23.62
N GLN A 537 -2.39 -1.85 23.47
CA GLN A 537 -2.94 -3.01 24.19
C GLN A 537 -1.89 -3.63 25.13
N GLY A 538 -0.79 -2.94 25.42
CA GLY A 538 0.27 -3.42 26.32
C GLY A 538 1.13 -4.54 25.76
N ARG A 539 1.17 -4.74 24.43
CA ARG A 539 2.08 -5.68 23.78
C ARG A 539 3.43 -5.02 23.50
N ILE A 540 4.51 -5.71 23.81
CA ILE A 540 5.85 -5.34 23.37
C ILE A 540 6.11 -5.83 21.95
N GLN A 541 6.88 -5.08 21.15
CA GLN A 541 7.38 -5.50 19.84
C GLN A 541 8.89 -5.23 19.70
N VAL A 542 9.66 -6.28 19.42
CA VAL A 542 11.09 -6.26 19.06
C VAL A 542 11.25 -6.60 17.58
N ALA A 543 11.99 -5.77 16.84
CA ALA A 543 12.34 -6.03 15.44
C ALA A 543 13.83 -6.42 15.34
N ALA A 544 14.09 -7.65 14.91
CA ALA A 544 15.44 -8.14 14.62
C ALA A 544 15.65 -8.19 13.11
N THR A 545 16.47 -7.27 12.59
CA THR A 545 16.71 -7.06 11.15
C THR A 545 18.20 -7.22 10.79
N GLY A 546 18.51 -7.27 9.49
CA GLY A 546 19.90 -7.44 9.01
C GLY A 546 20.58 -8.68 9.60
N ILE A 547 21.84 -8.53 10.03
CA ILE A 547 22.59 -9.62 10.68
C ILE A 547 21.96 -10.03 12.03
N LYS A 548 21.33 -9.10 12.77
CA LYS A 548 20.60 -9.42 14.02
C LYS A 548 19.27 -10.17 13.75
N GLY A 549 18.74 -10.16 12.53
CA GLY A 549 17.51 -10.87 12.11
C GLY A 549 17.69 -12.15 11.28
N ARG A 550 18.88 -12.39 10.72
CA ARG A 550 19.13 -13.47 9.75
C ARG A 550 19.18 -14.87 10.39
N VAL A 551 18.70 -15.88 9.65
CA VAL A 551 18.93 -17.32 9.92
C VAL A 551 19.18 -18.05 8.60
N LEU A 552 20.36 -18.62 8.39
CA LEU A 552 20.70 -19.34 7.16
C LEU A 552 20.19 -20.78 7.17
N ALA A 553 20.20 -21.45 6.01
CA ALA A 553 19.73 -22.82 5.88
C ALA A 553 20.53 -23.81 6.77
N ASN A 554 19.81 -24.51 7.65
CA ASN A 554 20.30 -25.37 8.75
C ASN A 554 20.83 -24.63 10.00
N GLU A 555 20.56 -23.33 10.15
CA GLU A 555 20.79 -22.58 11.38
C GLU A 555 19.52 -22.47 12.25
N GLU A 556 19.75 -22.17 13.52
CA GLU A 556 18.74 -21.90 14.55
C GLU A 556 19.11 -20.58 15.23
N ARG A 557 18.12 -19.74 15.51
CA ARG A 557 18.27 -18.52 16.31
C ARG A 557 17.37 -18.58 17.54
N LEU A 558 17.89 -18.13 18.68
CA LEU A 558 17.24 -18.22 19.98
C LEU A 558 17.12 -16.83 20.62
N PHE A 559 15.90 -16.43 20.97
CA PHE A 559 15.64 -15.26 21.80
C PHE A 559 15.16 -15.69 23.18
N TYR A 560 15.79 -15.13 24.21
CA TYR A 560 15.33 -15.22 25.59
C TYR A 560 14.38 -14.05 25.86
N VAL A 561 13.21 -14.34 26.43
CA VAL A 561 12.23 -13.33 26.85
C VAL A 561 11.82 -13.62 28.30
N ALA A 562 12.07 -12.69 29.22
CA ALA A 562 11.67 -12.81 30.62
C ALA A 562 10.86 -11.61 31.10
N ALA A 563 9.60 -11.85 31.46
CA ALA A 563 8.67 -10.83 31.94
C ALA A 563 8.57 -10.83 33.48
N PRO A 564 8.72 -9.67 34.16
CA PRO A 564 8.58 -9.56 35.62
C PRO A 564 7.10 -9.48 36.06
N TYR A 565 6.72 -10.35 36.99
CA TYR A 565 5.41 -10.34 37.66
C TYR A 565 5.60 -10.00 39.15
N ALA A 566 4.77 -9.12 39.70
CA ALA A 566 4.76 -8.84 41.14
C ALA A 566 4.07 -9.97 41.92
N GLN A 567 4.57 -10.32 43.11
CA GLN A 567 4.12 -11.51 43.86
C GLN A 567 2.73 -11.37 44.49
N ASP A 568 2.25 -10.14 44.67
CA ASP A 568 0.90 -9.75 45.13
C ASP A 568 -0.10 -9.59 43.97
N ALA A 569 0.39 -9.24 42.78
CA ALA A 569 -0.35 -9.35 41.52
C ALA A 569 -0.68 -10.80 41.13
N LEU A 570 -0.09 -11.82 41.78
CA LEU A 570 -0.40 -13.23 41.57
C LEU A 570 -1.39 -13.77 42.61
N ASP A 571 -2.49 -14.37 42.15
CA ASP A 571 -3.44 -15.10 42.99
C ASP A 571 -2.92 -16.49 43.36
N LEU A 572 -2.93 -16.86 44.65
CA LEU A 572 -2.74 -18.25 45.07
C LEU A 572 -3.97 -19.11 44.73
N GLU A 573 -3.77 -20.40 44.47
CA GLU A 573 -4.89 -21.34 44.36
C GLU A 573 -5.72 -21.39 45.66
N GLU A 574 -6.98 -21.83 45.57
CA GLU A 574 -7.82 -22.01 46.76
C GLU A 574 -7.37 -23.22 47.59
N ALA A 575 -7.38 -23.07 48.92
CA ALA A 575 -7.05 -24.14 49.85
C ALA A 575 -8.15 -25.22 49.87
N THR A 576 -7.89 -26.36 49.21
CA THR A 576 -8.83 -27.48 49.13
C THR A 576 -8.65 -28.48 50.29
N THR A 577 -9.57 -29.42 50.43
CA THR A 577 -9.45 -30.52 51.41
C THR A 577 -8.31 -31.51 51.09
N GLN A 578 -7.70 -31.41 49.89
CA GLN A 578 -6.55 -32.22 49.47
C GLN A 578 -5.25 -31.40 49.49
N ASN A 579 -5.32 -30.10 49.19
CA ASN A 579 -4.22 -29.14 49.29
C ASN A 579 -4.59 -27.97 50.24
N PRO A 580 -4.43 -28.15 51.57
CA PRO A 580 -4.87 -27.15 52.57
C PRO A 580 -3.90 -25.96 52.73
N GLN A 581 -2.75 -25.98 52.06
CA GLN A 581 -1.78 -24.88 52.04
C GLN A 581 -1.11 -24.84 50.66
N PRO A 582 -1.76 -24.24 49.65
CA PRO A 582 -1.23 -24.21 48.29
C PRO A 582 0.10 -23.46 48.20
N ASP A 583 1.00 -24.04 47.43
CA ASP A 583 2.35 -23.55 47.10
C ASP A 583 2.45 -23.09 45.64
N THR A 584 1.31 -23.01 44.96
CA THR A 584 1.17 -22.75 43.52
C THR A 584 0.13 -21.64 43.32
N TYR A 585 0.40 -20.76 42.38
CA TYR A 585 -0.47 -19.64 41.99
C TYR A 585 -1.37 -20.05 40.81
N LYS A 586 -2.50 -19.35 40.61
CA LYS A 586 -3.33 -19.48 39.41
C LYS A 586 -2.46 -19.29 38.15
N PRO A 587 -2.74 -19.97 37.02
CA PRO A 587 -2.01 -19.76 35.79
C PRO A 587 -2.15 -18.33 35.25
N VAL A 588 -1.03 -17.68 34.93
CA VAL A 588 -1.01 -16.45 34.13
C VAL A 588 -0.99 -16.78 32.64
N THR A 589 -1.35 -15.83 31.79
CA THR A 589 -1.25 -15.98 30.32
C THR A 589 -0.13 -15.13 29.75
N ALA A 590 0.68 -15.73 28.88
CA ALA A 590 1.63 -15.03 28.02
C ALA A 590 1.37 -15.41 26.56
N ALA A 591 1.26 -14.42 25.68
CA ALA A 591 1.00 -14.63 24.25
C ALA A 591 2.16 -14.07 23.43
N PHE A 592 2.81 -14.95 22.66
CA PHE A 592 3.95 -14.65 21.80
C PHE A 592 3.53 -14.74 20.34
N ASP A 593 3.85 -13.70 19.56
CA ASP A 593 3.54 -13.60 18.15
C ASP A 593 4.84 -13.35 17.39
N VAL A 594 5.24 -14.31 16.56
CA VAL A 594 6.58 -14.37 15.98
C VAL A 594 6.46 -14.44 14.46
N GLN A 595 6.97 -13.43 13.77
CA GLN A 595 6.91 -13.33 12.32
C GLN A 595 8.31 -13.43 11.71
N THR A 596 8.54 -14.40 10.82
CA THR A 596 9.77 -14.48 10.03
C THR A 596 9.55 -13.98 8.63
N THR A 597 10.40 -13.07 8.14
CA THR A 597 10.45 -12.68 6.71
C THR A 597 11.46 -13.54 5.98
N CYS A 598 11.12 -14.04 4.80
CA CYS A 598 12.00 -14.81 3.92
C CYS A 598 11.78 -14.45 2.43
N VAL A 599 12.56 -15.06 1.54
CA VAL A 599 12.30 -15.04 0.09
C VAL A 599 11.78 -16.40 -0.33
N TYR A 600 10.71 -16.43 -1.12
CA TYR A 600 10.12 -17.64 -1.68
C TYR A 600 9.69 -17.38 -3.13
N LYS A 601 10.04 -18.27 -4.06
CA LYS A 601 9.83 -18.11 -5.52
C LYS A 601 10.34 -16.77 -6.09
N GLY A 602 11.25 -16.07 -5.40
CA GLY A 602 11.77 -14.74 -5.78
C GLY A 602 11.01 -13.55 -5.17
N SER A 603 9.84 -13.77 -4.57
CA SER A 603 9.06 -12.76 -3.84
C SER A 603 9.41 -12.76 -2.35
N THR A 604 9.17 -11.62 -1.66
CA THR A 604 9.26 -11.58 -0.18
C THR A 604 7.99 -12.15 0.42
N VAL A 605 8.14 -13.05 1.38
CA VAL A 605 7.04 -13.73 2.07
C VAL A 605 7.27 -13.67 3.59
N ALA A 606 6.27 -13.21 4.32
CA ALA A 606 6.25 -13.25 5.78
C ALA A 606 5.56 -14.53 6.27
N TYR A 607 5.92 -15.01 7.46
CA TYR A 607 5.32 -16.19 8.07
C TYR A 607 5.03 -15.90 9.55
N PRO A 608 3.82 -15.43 9.87
CA PRO A 608 3.37 -15.21 11.24
C PRO A 608 2.99 -16.53 11.91
N GLN A 609 3.49 -16.74 13.13
CA GLN A 609 3.11 -17.81 14.05
C GLN A 609 2.76 -17.24 15.42
N ARG A 610 1.91 -17.95 16.17
CA ARG A 610 1.39 -17.51 17.46
C ARG A 610 1.39 -18.65 18.48
N PHE A 611 1.77 -18.32 19.71
CA PHE A 611 1.92 -19.26 20.82
C PHE A 611 1.32 -18.65 22.08
N VAL A 612 0.34 -19.32 22.68
CA VAL A 612 -0.27 -18.89 23.94
C VAL A 612 0.12 -19.89 25.04
N GLN A 613 0.83 -19.39 26.05
CA GLN A 613 1.24 -20.14 27.23
C GLN A 613 0.33 -19.78 28.40
N ARG A 614 -0.20 -20.79 29.10
CA ARG A 614 -0.89 -20.65 30.40
C ARG A 614 -0.05 -21.35 31.47
N ILE A 615 0.57 -20.59 32.37
CA ILE A 615 1.64 -21.11 33.26
C ILE A 615 1.42 -20.64 34.71
N ALA A 616 1.46 -21.58 35.64
CA ALA A 616 1.37 -21.33 37.08
C ALA A 616 2.75 -21.05 37.69
N PHE A 617 2.88 -19.97 38.45
CA PHE A 617 4.03 -19.72 39.32
C PHE A 617 4.01 -20.66 40.53
N LYS A 618 5.19 -21.02 41.02
CA LYS A 618 5.36 -21.62 42.36
C LYS A 618 5.77 -20.57 43.38
N LYS A 619 5.33 -20.75 44.62
CA LYS A 619 5.77 -19.94 45.75
C LYS A 619 7.14 -20.40 46.21
N GLY A 620 8.13 -19.52 46.10
CA GLY A 620 9.47 -19.74 46.66
C GLY A 620 9.50 -19.50 48.16
N ALA A 621 10.72 -19.55 48.71
CA ALA A 621 10.98 -19.20 50.11
C ALA A 621 11.56 -17.80 50.17
N ASP A 622 10.81 -16.86 50.75
CA ASP A 622 11.24 -15.47 50.90
C ASP A 622 12.49 -15.37 51.79
N SER A 623 13.46 -14.57 51.37
CA SER A 623 14.70 -14.28 52.08
C SER A 623 14.41 -13.57 53.40
N PRO A 624 15.15 -13.87 54.48
CA PRO A 624 14.91 -13.25 55.79
C PRO A 624 15.25 -11.76 55.75
N ILE A 625 14.21 -10.92 55.70
CA ILE A 625 14.29 -9.45 55.69
C ILE A 625 15.33 -8.95 56.70
N PRO A 626 16.39 -8.23 56.26
CA PRO A 626 17.32 -7.59 57.18
C PRO A 626 16.57 -6.57 58.06
N PRO A 627 16.75 -6.57 59.39
CA PRO A 627 16.07 -5.60 60.24
C PRO A 627 16.48 -4.18 59.83
N PRO A 628 15.54 -3.21 59.75
CA PRO A 628 15.81 -1.89 59.22
C PRO A 628 16.92 -1.21 60.03
N ALA A 629 17.91 -0.64 59.33
CA ALA A 629 18.98 0.11 59.94
C ALA A 629 18.41 1.26 60.79
N ALA A 630 18.82 1.33 62.06
CA ALA A 630 18.44 2.45 62.91
C ALA A 630 19.02 3.75 62.33
N PRO A 631 18.27 4.86 62.31
CA PRO A 631 18.75 6.11 61.72
C PRO A 631 19.99 6.59 62.46
N GLU A 632 21.07 6.86 61.72
CA GLU A 632 22.29 7.42 62.30
C GLU A 632 22.03 8.82 62.86
N ALA A 633 22.54 9.07 64.07
CA ALA A 633 22.50 10.40 64.66
C ALA A 633 23.52 11.31 63.97
N PRO A 634 23.21 12.58 63.70
CA PRO A 634 24.15 13.50 63.07
C PRO A 634 25.41 13.66 63.93
N ALA A 635 26.57 13.51 63.31
CA ALA A 635 27.85 13.84 63.93
C ALA A 635 27.96 15.35 64.16
N PRO A 636 28.60 15.81 65.25
CA PRO A 636 28.81 17.23 65.51
C PRO A 636 29.95 17.80 64.67
N ASP A 637 29.86 19.09 64.33
CA ASP A 637 30.96 19.86 63.77
C ASP A 637 32.10 20.02 64.82
N ASP A 638 33.36 19.97 64.37
CA ASP A 638 34.50 20.48 65.14
C ASP A 638 35.60 21.01 64.18
N GLU A 639 36.29 22.08 64.57
CA GLU A 639 37.20 22.83 63.69
C GLU A 639 38.69 22.51 63.95
N GLY A 640 39.39 22.07 62.90
CA GLY A 640 40.78 22.44 62.56
C GLY A 640 41.96 22.09 63.49
N VAL A 641 43.13 21.83 62.86
CA VAL A 641 44.44 22.45 63.14
C VAL A 641 45.51 21.86 62.20
N GLU A 642 46.55 22.65 61.91
CA GLU A 642 47.64 22.41 60.93
C GLU A 642 48.72 21.41 61.41
N GLY A 643 49.59 20.92 60.51
CA GLY A 643 50.76 20.10 60.90
C GLY A 643 51.65 19.49 59.80
N ASP A 644 52.39 20.32 59.07
CA ASP A 644 53.67 20.10 58.33
C ASP A 644 54.09 18.72 57.73
N GLU A 645 54.33 18.78 56.41
CA GLU A 645 55.54 18.36 55.65
C GLU A 645 56.33 17.07 55.99
N ALA A 646 56.50 16.22 54.96
CA ALA A 646 57.82 15.73 54.52
C ALA A 646 57.77 15.04 53.12
N ASP A 647 58.46 15.62 52.13
CA ASP A 647 58.89 14.98 50.88
C ASP A 647 60.37 14.53 51.04
N PRO A 648 60.85 13.42 50.43
CA PRO A 648 61.70 13.61 49.25
C PRO A 648 61.79 12.43 48.23
N ASP A 649 61.64 12.77 46.95
CA ASP A 649 62.34 12.19 45.78
C ASP A 649 63.80 12.77 45.64
N PRO A 650 64.70 12.38 44.69
CA PRO A 650 64.56 11.50 43.51
C PRO A 650 65.74 10.48 43.30
N ASP A 651 65.92 10.03 42.04
CA ASP A 651 67.12 9.42 41.39
C ASP A 651 67.42 7.90 41.59
N SER A 652 67.85 7.11 40.57
CA SER A 652 67.89 7.32 39.09
C SER A 652 68.17 6.01 38.30
N GLU A 653 67.77 6.00 37.02
CA GLU A 653 68.21 5.21 35.82
C GLU A 653 68.89 3.82 35.91
N ALA A 654 68.45 2.85 35.07
CA ALA A 654 69.18 2.47 33.82
C ALA A 654 68.54 1.29 33.01
N ASP A 655 68.63 1.41 31.69
CA ASP A 655 68.35 0.43 30.61
C ASP A 655 69.67 -0.33 30.22
N PRO A 656 69.84 -1.13 29.14
CA PRO A 656 68.91 -1.86 28.24
C PRO A 656 69.34 -3.34 27.99
N ASP A 657 68.67 -4.05 27.06
CA ASP A 657 69.25 -4.55 25.78
C ASP A 657 68.22 -5.39 24.99
N ALA A 658 68.08 -5.15 23.68
CA ALA A 658 67.15 -5.86 22.79
C ALA A 658 67.71 -5.97 21.36
N SER A 659 67.65 -7.17 20.76
CA SER A 659 68.30 -7.45 19.47
C SER A 659 67.63 -8.57 18.66
N GLY A 660 67.71 -8.47 17.32
CA GLY A 660 67.41 -9.56 16.37
C GLY A 660 66.18 -9.36 15.47
N GLU A 661 66.39 -9.22 14.16
CA GLU A 661 65.35 -8.94 13.16
C GLU A 661 64.59 -10.19 12.62
N GLN A 662 63.28 -10.01 12.37
CA GLN A 662 62.45 -10.62 11.31
C GLN A 662 62.20 -12.16 11.23
N PRO A 663 61.15 -12.62 10.50
CA PRO A 663 59.98 -11.90 9.93
C PRO A 663 58.61 -12.46 10.39
N ALA A 664 57.51 -11.82 9.96
CA ALA A 664 56.13 -12.17 10.28
C ALA A 664 55.58 -13.41 9.53
N PRO A 665 54.41 -13.89 9.96
CA PRO A 665 53.26 -14.05 9.06
C PRO A 665 52.10 -13.13 9.47
N ASP A 666 51.47 -12.49 8.49
CA ASP A 666 50.42 -11.51 8.73
C ASP A 666 49.06 -12.16 9.02
N SER A 667 48.37 -11.66 10.05
CA SER A 667 46.93 -11.89 10.25
C SER A 667 46.34 -10.77 11.10
N GLU A 668 46.21 -9.59 10.50
CA GLU A 668 45.44 -8.48 11.06
C GLU A 668 43.94 -8.83 11.03
N ALA A 669 43.47 -9.44 12.12
CA ALA A 669 42.06 -9.48 12.45
C ALA A 669 41.72 -8.19 13.21
N SER A 670 41.49 -7.10 12.46
CA SER A 670 41.05 -5.82 13.04
C SER A 670 39.70 -6.00 13.72
N GLN A 671 39.71 -6.05 15.06
CA GLN A 671 38.50 -5.88 15.86
C GLN A 671 38.16 -4.39 15.88
N GLU A 672 37.52 -3.91 14.82
CA GLU A 672 36.71 -2.70 14.89
C GLU A 672 35.34 -3.12 15.44
N GLU A 673 35.00 -2.62 16.63
CA GLU A 673 33.71 -2.90 17.25
C GLU A 673 32.60 -2.21 16.44
N PRO A 674 31.46 -2.89 16.18
CA PRO A 674 30.39 -2.30 15.38
C PRO A 674 29.77 -1.13 16.14
N ALA A 675 29.84 0.07 15.55
CA ALA A 675 28.99 1.17 15.99
C ALA A 675 27.52 0.73 15.87
N THR A 676 26.82 0.69 16.99
CA THR A 676 25.38 0.43 17.06
C THR A 676 24.61 1.56 16.41
N LEU A 677 23.39 1.26 15.93
CA LEU A 677 22.42 2.31 15.60
C LEU A 677 22.24 3.21 16.83
N THR A 678 22.24 4.53 16.66
CA THR A 678 21.74 5.42 17.71
C THR A 678 20.22 5.30 17.77
N ALA A 679 19.63 5.57 18.94
CA ALA A 679 18.20 5.38 19.13
C ALA A 679 17.36 6.22 18.13
N GLU A 680 17.78 7.45 17.84
CA GLU A 680 17.09 8.37 16.92
C GLU A 680 16.94 7.85 15.48
N GLU A 681 18.01 7.34 14.84
CA GLU A 681 17.98 7.00 13.41
C GLU A 681 17.06 5.79 13.14
N GLY A 682 16.99 4.83 14.07
CA GLY A 682 16.01 3.73 14.05
C GLY A 682 14.58 4.17 14.42
N MET A 683 14.43 5.05 15.40
CA MET A 683 13.11 5.49 15.89
C MET A 683 12.33 6.32 14.87
N TYR A 684 13.00 7.17 14.09
CA TYR A 684 12.33 7.96 13.03
C TYR A 684 11.71 7.07 11.94
N PHE A 685 12.24 5.86 11.76
CA PHE A 685 11.74 4.84 10.84
C PHE A 685 10.45 4.18 11.38
N LEU A 686 10.52 3.65 12.60
CA LEU A 686 9.44 2.90 13.25
C LEU A 686 8.22 3.79 13.55
N ALA A 687 8.43 4.98 14.10
CA ALA A 687 7.35 5.87 14.53
C ALA A 687 6.43 6.29 13.36
N LYS A 688 6.99 6.43 12.15
CA LYS A 688 6.27 6.99 10.99
C LYS A 688 5.36 5.98 10.28
N GLN A 689 5.56 4.68 10.50
CA GLN A 689 4.82 3.62 9.79
C GLN A 689 3.57 3.09 10.50
N LYS A 690 3.25 3.60 11.71
CA LYS A 690 1.98 3.38 12.43
C LYS A 690 0.71 3.91 11.68
N SER A 691 0.77 4.14 10.37
CA SER A 691 -0.25 4.88 9.61
C SER A 691 -0.63 4.35 8.21
N GLN A 692 0.11 3.44 7.56
CA GLN A 692 -0.14 3.12 6.12
C GLN A 692 -0.08 1.65 5.66
N VAL A 693 0.15 0.67 6.55
CA VAL A 693 -0.07 -0.76 6.23
C VAL A 693 -0.87 -1.38 7.37
N LEU A 694 -2.15 -1.68 7.13
CA LEU A 694 -3.13 -2.20 8.12
C LEU A 694 -3.37 -1.29 9.36
N GLY A 695 -3.14 0.02 9.22
CA GLY A 695 -3.56 1.01 10.23
C GLY A 695 -5.07 1.25 10.20
N GLY A 696 -5.83 0.43 10.93
CA GLY A 696 -7.28 0.59 11.13
C GLY A 696 -7.88 -0.61 11.87
N HIS A 697 -8.85 -0.36 12.77
CA HIS A 697 -9.48 -1.41 13.58
C HIS A 697 -10.03 -2.55 12.71
N GLY A 698 -9.56 -3.78 12.93
CA GLY A 698 -10.24 -4.97 12.43
C GLY A 698 -9.36 -6.18 12.09
N ILE A 699 -8.15 -5.99 11.57
CA ILE A 699 -7.19 -7.07 11.32
C ILE A 699 -5.83 -6.67 11.88
N ALA A 700 -5.32 -7.50 12.80
CA ALA A 700 -3.98 -7.36 13.33
C ALA A 700 -3.04 -8.36 12.65
N LEU A 701 -2.04 -7.85 11.93
CA LEU A 701 -0.75 -8.49 11.90
C LEU A 701 -0.01 -8.02 13.16
N TYR A 702 0.40 -8.96 14.01
CA TYR A 702 1.01 -8.66 15.33
C TYR A 702 2.38 -7.97 15.27
N ALA A 703 2.90 -7.77 14.06
CA ALA A 703 4.01 -6.91 13.76
C ALA A 703 3.57 -5.93 12.68
N ALA A 704 3.79 -4.63 12.91
CA ALA A 704 3.74 -3.66 11.81
C ALA A 704 4.76 -4.09 10.74
N VAL A 705 4.29 -4.44 9.53
CA VAL A 705 5.16 -4.99 8.48
C VAL A 705 5.88 -3.85 7.76
N GLU A 706 6.99 -3.44 8.34
CA GLU A 706 7.76 -2.28 7.89
C GLU A 706 8.18 -2.36 6.41
N LYS A 707 8.08 -1.22 5.73
CA LYS A 707 8.62 -0.95 4.39
C LYS A 707 9.62 0.20 4.49
N LEU A 708 10.56 0.34 3.56
CA LEU A 708 11.33 1.60 3.45
C LEU A 708 10.39 2.73 2.96
N PRO A 709 10.58 4.01 3.34
CA PRO A 709 9.76 5.11 2.83
C PRO A 709 9.82 5.20 1.30
N ASP A 710 8.66 5.27 0.63
CA ASP A 710 8.59 5.21 -0.84
C ASP A 710 9.16 6.45 -1.57
N THR A 711 9.61 7.43 -0.78
CA THR A 711 10.32 8.66 -1.15
C THR A 711 11.83 8.51 -1.30
N TYR A 712 12.45 7.38 -0.89
CA TYR A 712 13.92 7.19 -0.93
C TYR A 712 14.48 7.11 -2.36
N LEU A 713 13.61 6.85 -3.33
CA LEU A 713 13.91 6.76 -4.75
C LEU A 713 12.82 7.54 -5.51
N ASP A 714 13.21 8.46 -6.39
CA ASP A 714 12.30 9.34 -7.14
C ASP A 714 12.47 9.16 -8.67
N PRO A 715 12.20 7.96 -9.21
CA PRO A 715 12.59 7.64 -10.57
C PRO A 715 11.68 8.30 -11.59
N ASN A 716 12.23 8.64 -12.76
CA ASN A 716 11.47 9.24 -13.85
C ASN A 716 11.72 8.56 -15.21
N LEU A 717 10.72 8.60 -16.09
CA LEU A 717 10.84 8.34 -17.52
C LEU A 717 10.96 9.67 -18.26
N HIS A 718 12.19 10.07 -18.62
CA HIS A 718 12.43 11.25 -19.44
C HIS A 718 12.31 10.90 -20.93
N ILE A 719 11.49 11.65 -21.68
CA ILE A 719 11.42 11.56 -23.14
C ILE A 719 12.19 12.73 -23.78
N SER A 720 13.21 12.40 -24.57
CA SER A 720 13.98 13.35 -25.39
C SER A 720 13.69 13.14 -26.88
N ASN A 721 13.43 14.25 -27.59
CA ASN A 721 12.92 14.31 -28.97
C ASN A 721 11.42 13.94 -29.09
N GLY A 722 10.88 13.89 -30.32
CA GLY A 722 9.44 13.80 -30.59
C GLY A 722 8.70 15.15 -30.48
N THR A 723 7.47 15.23 -30.97
CA THR A 723 6.66 16.47 -30.90
C THR A 723 5.82 16.48 -29.64
N ARG A 724 6.14 17.34 -28.66
CA ARG A 724 5.38 17.44 -27.40
C ARG A 724 3.93 17.87 -27.65
N VAL A 725 3.01 17.27 -26.90
CA VAL A 725 1.60 17.67 -26.87
C VAL A 725 1.39 18.76 -25.82
N GLU A 726 0.85 19.90 -26.24
CA GLU A 726 0.58 21.04 -25.33
C GLU A 726 -0.48 20.67 -24.29
N GLY A 727 -0.25 21.06 -23.02
CA GLY A 727 -1.13 20.72 -21.90
C GLY A 727 -1.03 19.28 -21.38
N ALA A 728 -0.23 18.40 -22.00
CA ALA A 728 -0.13 16.98 -21.61
C ALA A 728 1.29 16.61 -21.12
N THR A 729 1.42 16.23 -19.85
CA THR A 729 2.68 15.80 -19.24
C THR A 729 3.25 14.58 -19.96
N ASN A 730 4.54 14.63 -20.31
CA ASN A 730 5.33 13.55 -20.91
C ASN A 730 4.64 12.79 -22.06
N THR A 731 3.88 13.54 -22.88
CA THR A 731 3.14 13.02 -24.01
C THR A 731 3.74 13.56 -25.31
N VAL A 732 4.12 12.68 -26.23
CA VAL A 732 4.74 13.04 -27.52
C VAL A 732 4.05 12.37 -28.70
N MET A 733 3.93 13.10 -29.80
CA MET A 733 3.62 12.55 -31.11
C MET A 733 4.91 12.11 -31.79
N ILE A 734 4.93 10.86 -32.29
CA ILE A 734 6.08 10.23 -32.97
C ILE A 734 5.60 9.52 -34.24
N LYS A 735 6.49 9.31 -35.21
CA LYS A 735 6.13 8.59 -36.47
C LYS A 735 6.52 7.12 -36.42
N THR A 736 5.85 6.28 -37.22
CA THR A 736 6.17 4.84 -37.37
C THR A 736 7.66 4.57 -37.65
N SER A 737 8.31 5.47 -38.40
CA SER A 737 9.73 5.36 -38.77
C SER A 737 10.69 6.13 -37.84
N GLU A 738 10.17 6.77 -36.79
CA GLU A 738 10.93 7.60 -35.87
C GLU A 738 11.32 6.80 -34.62
N ARG A 739 12.54 7.04 -34.11
CA ARG A 739 13.03 6.49 -32.86
C ARG A 739 13.29 7.64 -31.90
N VAL A 740 12.37 7.86 -30.97
CA VAL A 740 12.48 8.88 -29.93
C VAL A 740 13.24 8.29 -28.73
N GLU A 741 14.01 9.10 -28.02
CA GLU A 741 14.82 8.63 -26.91
C GLU A 741 13.99 8.61 -25.61
N MET A 742 14.12 7.54 -24.84
CA MET A 742 13.49 7.40 -23.52
C MET A 742 14.52 6.88 -22.52
N THR A 743 14.64 7.59 -21.41
CA THR A 743 15.62 7.33 -20.36
C THR A 743 14.94 7.19 -19.01
N LEU A 744 15.16 6.05 -18.36
CA LEU A 744 14.83 5.81 -16.96
C LEU A 744 15.96 6.39 -16.11
N GLN A 745 15.65 7.41 -15.31
CA GLN A 745 16.56 8.02 -14.33
C GLN A 745 16.19 7.49 -12.94
N PRO A 746 17.07 6.77 -12.22
CA PRO A 746 16.70 6.17 -10.93
C PRO A 746 16.51 7.15 -9.76
N ASN A 747 17.36 8.18 -9.68
CA ASN A 747 17.32 9.26 -8.69
C ASN A 747 17.14 8.81 -7.21
N LEU A 748 18.24 8.41 -6.56
CA LEU A 748 18.24 8.30 -5.09
C LEU A 748 18.07 9.70 -4.46
N THR A 749 17.18 9.85 -3.49
CA THR A 749 16.89 11.13 -2.82
C THR A 749 17.62 11.30 -1.48
N VAL A 750 18.10 10.20 -0.92
CA VAL A 750 18.78 10.11 0.38
C VAL A 750 20.30 10.00 0.21
N GLY A 751 21.04 10.12 1.32
CA GLY A 751 22.47 9.76 1.39
C GLY A 751 22.68 8.24 1.25
N GLY A 752 23.92 7.76 1.37
CA GLY A 752 24.19 6.32 1.38
C GLY A 752 23.88 5.62 0.04
N TYR A 753 23.18 4.49 0.07
CA TYR A 753 22.75 3.72 -1.12
C TYR A 753 21.62 2.72 -0.83
N LEU A 754 20.92 2.26 -1.87
CA LEU A 754 20.02 1.10 -1.79
C LEU A 754 20.73 -0.18 -2.26
N GLY A 755 20.40 -1.33 -1.65
CA GLY A 755 21.09 -2.61 -1.86
C GLY A 755 22.07 -2.96 -0.72
N MET A 756 22.78 -4.09 -0.84
CA MET A 756 23.67 -4.61 0.22
C MET A 756 25.16 -4.24 0.04
N PRO A 757 25.95 -4.14 1.12
CA PRO A 757 27.41 -3.96 1.10
C PRO A 757 28.17 -5.07 0.36
N ASP A 758 29.39 -4.76 -0.11
CA ASP A 758 30.23 -5.66 -0.92
C ASP A 758 30.85 -6.84 -0.16
N TYR A 759 30.74 -6.86 1.19
CA TYR A 759 31.17 -8.00 1.99
C TYR A 759 30.13 -9.15 2.00
N TYR A 760 28.90 -8.90 1.52
CA TYR A 760 27.89 -9.95 1.32
C TYR A 760 28.17 -10.78 0.04
N PRO A 761 27.77 -12.06 0.04
CA PRO A 761 27.75 -12.90 -1.16
C PRO A 761 27.07 -12.22 -2.37
N MET A 762 27.54 -12.54 -3.58
CA MET A 762 26.98 -12.00 -4.82
C MET A 762 25.48 -12.27 -4.95
N GLU A 763 25.04 -13.46 -4.54
CA GLU A 763 23.65 -13.92 -4.61
C GLU A 763 22.73 -13.09 -3.68
N ASP A 764 23.19 -12.78 -2.47
CA ASP A 764 22.47 -11.91 -1.53
C ASP A 764 22.33 -10.48 -2.08
N ARG A 765 23.42 -9.90 -2.58
CA ARG A 765 23.39 -8.57 -3.22
C ARG A 765 22.46 -8.52 -4.44
N GLN A 766 22.45 -9.58 -5.25
CA GLN A 766 21.52 -9.76 -6.37
C GLN A 766 20.05 -9.89 -5.94
N ALA A 767 19.78 -10.40 -4.73
CA ALA A 767 18.45 -10.53 -4.14
C ALA A 767 18.06 -9.31 -3.27
N ALA A 768 18.93 -8.33 -3.11
CA ALA A 768 18.72 -7.09 -2.35
C ALA A 768 18.68 -5.82 -3.23
N ALA A 769 19.08 -5.94 -4.49
CA ALA A 769 19.12 -4.88 -5.49
C ALA A 769 17.75 -4.21 -5.74
N VAL A 770 17.78 -2.94 -6.15
CA VAL A 770 16.59 -2.22 -6.61
C VAL A 770 16.10 -2.81 -7.94
N ILE A 771 14.80 -3.09 -8.04
CA ILE A 771 14.15 -3.61 -9.24
C ILE A 771 13.19 -2.55 -9.77
N PHE A 772 13.26 -2.23 -11.07
CA PHE A 772 12.25 -1.43 -11.77
C PHE A 772 11.35 -2.36 -12.58
N ARG A 773 10.04 -2.08 -12.60
CA ARG A 773 9.08 -2.72 -13.51
C ARG A 773 8.71 -1.72 -14.60
N LEU A 774 8.98 -2.08 -15.85
CA LEU A 774 8.67 -1.29 -17.04
C LEU A 774 7.65 -2.04 -17.88
N ASP A 775 6.41 -1.55 -17.88
CA ASP A 775 5.31 -2.09 -18.65
C ASP A 775 5.20 -1.33 -19.98
N ILE A 776 5.24 -2.06 -21.11
CA ILE A 776 5.23 -1.48 -22.46
C ILE A 776 4.17 -2.21 -23.30
N PRO A 777 3.08 -1.55 -23.73
CA PRO A 777 1.92 -2.22 -24.30
C PRO A 777 2.16 -2.82 -25.70
N TYR A 778 1.67 -4.04 -25.87
CA TYR A 778 1.26 -4.59 -27.15
C TYR A 778 -0.03 -3.90 -27.63
N LEU A 779 -0.26 -3.90 -28.94
CA LEU A 779 -1.40 -3.22 -29.56
C LEU A 779 -2.16 -4.17 -30.48
N TYR A 780 -3.49 -4.18 -30.38
CA TYR A 780 -4.36 -4.81 -31.37
C TYR A 780 -5.64 -4.00 -31.57
N PHE A 781 -6.42 -4.38 -32.57
CA PHE A 781 -7.68 -3.74 -32.91
C PHE A 781 -8.80 -4.78 -32.89
N ASP A 782 -9.90 -4.44 -32.21
CA ASP A 782 -11.17 -5.18 -32.26
C ASP A 782 -12.15 -4.45 -33.21
N GLU A 783 -13.43 -4.80 -33.22
CA GLU A 783 -14.45 -4.09 -34.01
C GLU A 783 -14.69 -2.64 -33.53
N LYS A 784 -14.38 -2.34 -32.26
CA LYS A 784 -14.70 -1.09 -31.57
C LYS A 784 -13.56 -0.07 -31.69
N GLY A 785 -12.31 -0.49 -31.52
CA GLY A 785 -11.15 0.41 -31.50
C GLY A 785 -9.81 -0.26 -31.29
N SER A 786 -8.83 0.54 -30.87
CA SER A 786 -7.52 0.09 -30.39
C SER A 786 -7.60 -0.47 -28.98
N LYS A 787 -6.80 -1.49 -28.70
CA LYS A 787 -6.59 -2.12 -27.40
C LYS A 787 -5.10 -2.07 -27.04
N GLU A 788 -4.80 -1.71 -25.80
CA GLU A 788 -3.48 -1.89 -25.17
C GLU A 788 -3.55 -3.13 -24.28
N THR A 789 -2.57 -4.04 -24.37
CA THR A 789 -2.41 -5.17 -23.44
C THR A 789 -0.94 -5.41 -23.11
N LEU A 790 -0.68 -6.08 -21.99
CA LEU A 790 0.65 -6.54 -21.57
C LEU A 790 0.84 -8.04 -21.79
N ASP A 791 -0.23 -8.80 -22.03
CA ASP A 791 -0.13 -10.23 -22.34
C ASP A 791 0.27 -10.44 -23.81
N GLN A 792 1.42 -11.08 -24.01
CA GLN A 792 1.89 -11.50 -25.32
C GLN A 792 0.94 -12.51 -25.97
N LYS A 793 0.31 -13.40 -25.18
CA LYS A 793 -0.60 -14.43 -25.69
C LYS A 793 -1.92 -13.83 -26.20
N GLU A 794 -2.58 -12.98 -25.41
CA GLU A 794 -3.76 -12.23 -25.86
C GLU A 794 -3.46 -11.51 -27.19
N TRP A 795 -2.31 -10.84 -27.28
CA TRP A 795 -1.89 -10.13 -28.49
C TRP A 795 -1.61 -11.06 -29.69
N GLU A 796 -0.98 -12.22 -29.48
CA GLU A 796 -0.73 -13.21 -30.54
C GLU A 796 -2.03 -13.84 -31.05
N ASP A 797 -2.94 -14.24 -30.15
CA ASP A 797 -4.26 -14.78 -30.52
C ASP A 797 -5.11 -13.70 -31.23
N ALA A 798 -5.02 -12.44 -30.80
CA ALA A 798 -5.72 -11.30 -31.41
C ALA A 798 -5.31 -11.01 -32.87
N GLN A 799 -4.17 -11.53 -33.35
CA GLN A 799 -3.81 -11.46 -34.77
C GLN A 799 -4.75 -12.28 -35.67
N SER A 800 -5.52 -13.21 -35.09
CA SER A 800 -6.47 -14.07 -35.81
C SER A 800 -7.92 -13.59 -35.81
N LEU A 801 -8.22 -12.46 -35.16
CA LEU A 801 -9.58 -11.92 -35.02
C LEU A 801 -10.29 -11.76 -36.39
N SER A 802 -11.57 -12.14 -36.42
CA SER A 802 -12.48 -11.83 -37.51
C SER A 802 -12.91 -10.36 -37.47
N ASN A 803 -12.97 -9.71 -38.64
CA ASN A 803 -13.49 -8.34 -38.83
C ASN A 803 -12.88 -7.21 -37.96
N PRO A 804 -11.58 -7.20 -37.61
CA PRO A 804 -11.02 -6.11 -36.81
C PRO A 804 -11.08 -4.79 -37.58
N LYS A 805 -11.34 -3.70 -36.86
CA LYS A 805 -11.52 -2.34 -37.42
C LYS A 805 -10.32 -1.85 -38.24
N VAL A 806 -9.14 -2.37 -37.92
CA VAL A 806 -7.91 -2.28 -38.70
C VAL A 806 -7.25 -3.66 -38.70
N PRO A 807 -6.68 -4.16 -39.81
CA PRO A 807 -5.99 -5.44 -39.83
C PRO A 807 -4.84 -5.53 -38.80
N ASN A 808 -4.93 -6.51 -37.90
CA ASN A 808 -3.87 -6.82 -36.95
C ASN A 808 -2.66 -7.41 -37.71
N ASN A 809 -1.50 -6.80 -37.49
CA ASN A 809 -0.22 -7.03 -38.18
C ASN A 809 0.93 -6.79 -37.18
N PHE A 810 0.84 -7.45 -36.01
CA PHE A 810 1.80 -7.40 -34.92
C PHE A 810 2.16 -5.96 -34.48
N GLN A 811 1.14 -5.11 -34.33
CA GLN A 811 1.29 -3.76 -33.79
C GLN A 811 1.77 -3.81 -32.33
N ARG A 812 2.76 -3.00 -31.94
CA ARG A 812 3.16 -2.80 -30.53
C ARG A 812 3.96 -1.52 -30.33
N LEU A 813 3.95 -0.99 -29.11
CA LEU A 813 5.02 -0.07 -28.69
C LEU A 813 6.24 -0.90 -28.30
N ALA A 814 7.45 -0.52 -28.74
CA ALA A 814 8.67 -1.25 -28.40
C ALA A 814 9.78 -0.31 -27.91
N TYR A 815 10.43 -0.69 -26.81
CA TYR A 815 11.63 -0.04 -26.29
C TYR A 815 12.88 -0.80 -26.70
N PHE A 816 13.88 -0.09 -27.21
CA PHE A 816 15.18 -0.62 -27.60
C PHE A 816 16.23 0.00 -26.65
N PRO A 817 16.64 -0.70 -25.57
CA PRO A 817 17.73 -0.26 -24.71
C PRO A 817 19.00 0.03 -25.51
N ASP A 818 19.87 0.91 -25.00
CA ASP A 818 21.22 1.04 -25.56
C ASP A 818 22.05 -0.24 -25.32
N SER A 819 23.11 -0.41 -26.12
CA SER A 819 23.96 -1.62 -26.07
C SER A 819 24.80 -1.76 -24.79
N ASP A 820 24.83 -0.74 -23.93
CA ASP A 820 25.53 -0.76 -22.64
C ASP A 820 24.56 -1.04 -21.47
N ALA A 821 23.26 -1.16 -21.74
CA ALA A 821 22.24 -1.45 -20.73
C ALA A 821 22.51 -2.76 -19.97
N VAL A 822 22.95 -3.81 -20.67
CA VAL A 822 23.30 -5.15 -20.11
C VAL A 822 24.46 -5.15 -19.12
N ASN A 823 25.31 -4.11 -19.18
CA ASN A 823 26.42 -3.91 -18.25
C ASN A 823 25.98 -3.21 -16.95
N ARG A 824 24.75 -2.65 -16.93
CA ARG A 824 24.25 -1.70 -15.94
C ARG A 824 22.96 -2.16 -15.24
N TYR A 825 22.20 -3.02 -15.91
CA TYR A 825 20.98 -3.67 -15.44
C TYR A 825 20.97 -5.15 -15.86
N ASP A 826 20.42 -6.03 -15.03
CA ASP A 826 19.92 -7.34 -15.47
C ASP A 826 18.45 -7.22 -15.89
N PHE A 827 18.00 -8.10 -16.79
CA PHE A 827 16.65 -8.08 -17.36
C PHE A 827 15.93 -9.40 -17.08
N SER A 828 14.63 -9.33 -16.83
CA SER A 828 13.75 -10.48 -16.64
C SER A 828 12.33 -10.17 -17.14
N ARG A 829 11.55 -11.19 -17.49
CA ARG A 829 10.12 -11.08 -17.86
C ARG A 829 9.17 -11.37 -16.70
N ASP A 830 9.64 -12.04 -15.65
CA ASP A 830 8.85 -12.48 -14.49
C ASP A 830 9.40 -11.99 -13.14
N GLY A 831 10.57 -11.34 -13.12
CA GLY A 831 11.26 -10.85 -11.92
C GLY A 831 12.10 -11.92 -11.21
N VAL A 832 12.07 -13.16 -11.67
CA VAL A 832 12.69 -14.33 -11.01
C VAL A 832 13.79 -14.94 -11.88
N ASN A 833 13.49 -15.17 -13.16
CA ASN A 833 14.41 -15.70 -14.15
C ASN A 833 15.12 -14.55 -14.88
N TRP A 834 16.38 -14.32 -14.52
CA TRP A 834 17.21 -13.25 -15.07
C TRP A 834 17.97 -13.73 -16.30
N LEU A 835 17.77 -13.04 -17.43
CA LEU A 835 18.32 -13.41 -18.73
C LEU A 835 19.82 -13.11 -18.82
N SER A 836 20.57 -13.97 -19.50
CA SER A 836 21.98 -13.74 -19.79
C SER A 836 22.20 -12.67 -20.86
N VAL A 837 23.42 -12.12 -20.90
CA VAL A 837 23.82 -11.14 -21.93
C VAL A 837 23.74 -11.75 -23.33
N ASP A 838 24.10 -13.02 -23.50
CA ASP A 838 24.06 -13.72 -24.78
C ASP A 838 22.61 -13.90 -25.29
N GLU A 839 21.66 -14.20 -24.39
CA GLU A 839 20.23 -14.28 -24.73
C GLU A 839 19.67 -12.90 -25.11
N LEU A 840 19.96 -11.86 -24.33
CA LEU A 840 19.48 -10.50 -24.56
C LEU A 840 20.01 -9.86 -25.86
N THR A 841 21.24 -10.21 -26.24
CA THR A 841 21.97 -9.59 -27.37
C THR A 841 22.08 -10.48 -28.62
N HIS A 842 21.45 -11.66 -28.62
CA HIS A 842 21.48 -12.57 -29.78
C HIS A 842 20.98 -11.86 -31.06
N PRO A 843 21.70 -11.93 -32.20
CA PRO A 843 21.47 -11.04 -33.34
C PRO A 843 20.16 -11.29 -34.11
N GLU A 844 19.51 -12.46 -33.93
CA GLU A 844 18.24 -12.81 -34.59
C GLU A 844 17.06 -12.91 -33.62
N THR A 845 17.31 -13.20 -32.34
CA THR A 845 16.25 -13.50 -31.35
C THR A 845 16.34 -12.68 -30.07
N GLY A 846 17.42 -11.92 -29.87
CA GLY A 846 17.66 -11.20 -28.62
C GLY A 846 16.69 -10.04 -28.42
N ASP A 847 16.15 -9.93 -27.21
CA ASP A 847 15.07 -9.00 -26.90
C ASP A 847 15.50 -7.52 -27.03
N ILE A 848 16.78 -7.19 -26.83
CA ILE A 848 17.30 -5.82 -27.07
C ILE A 848 17.36 -5.50 -28.57
N THR A 849 17.65 -6.50 -29.42
CA THR A 849 17.66 -6.37 -30.88
C THR A 849 16.23 -6.21 -31.43
N ASN A 850 15.29 -7.01 -30.91
CA ASN A 850 13.91 -7.06 -31.36
C ASN A 850 13.00 -5.99 -30.72
N GLY A 851 13.41 -5.42 -29.58
CA GLY A 851 12.69 -4.40 -28.82
C GLY A 851 11.71 -5.01 -27.82
N LEU A 852 11.76 -4.47 -26.59
CA LEU A 852 10.97 -4.90 -25.44
C LEU A 852 9.51 -4.42 -25.55
N SER A 853 8.56 -5.34 -25.37
CA SER A 853 7.13 -5.12 -25.10
C SER A 853 6.66 -6.13 -24.06
N GLY A 854 5.47 -5.90 -23.47
CA GLY A 854 5.00 -6.61 -22.28
C GLY A 854 5.58 -6.01 -21.00
N THR A 855 5.50 -6.74 -19.91
CA THR A 855 6.11 -6.40 -18.62
C THR A 855 7.58 -6.82 -18.59
N TRP A 856 8.45 -5.91 -18.15
CA TRP A 856 9.89 -6.15 -17.98
C TRP A 856 10.39 -5.73 -16.61
N TYR A 857 11.12 -6.62 -15.95
CA TYR A 857 11.78 -6.37 -14.68
C TYR A 857 13.27 -6.08 -14.91
N LEU A 858 13.77 -5.03 -14.27
CA LEU A 858 15.07 -4.42 -14.52
C LEU A 858 15.81 -4.27 -13.19
N ARG A 859 16.73 -5.18 -12.88
CA ARG A 859 17.52 -5.12 -11.64
C ARG A 859 18.72 -4.21 -11.83
N TYR A 860 18.87 -3.18 -11.00
CA TYR A 860 20.04 -2.30 -11.02
C TYR A 860 21.31 -3.07 -10.63
N LYS A 861 22.36 -2.96 -11.44
CA LYS A 861 23.58 -3.78 -11.34
C LYS A 861 24.86 -2.96 -11.17
N SER A 862 24.95 -1.79 -11.80
CA SER A 862 26.18 -0.95 -11.91
C SER A 862 27.31 -1.60 -12.71
N THR A 863 28.09 -0.80 -13.44
CA THR A 863 29.37 -1.26 -14.03
C THR A 863 30.50 -1.45 -13.00
N SER A 864 30.30 -1.11 -11.73
CA SER A 864 31.32 -1.22 -10.69
C SER A 864 31.46 -2.66 -10.18
N SER A 865 32.66 -3.23 -10.28
CA SER A 865 32.98 -4.55 -9.71
C SER A 865 33.04 -4.56 -8.17
N THR A 866 33.14 -3.40 -7.54
CA THR A 866 33.31 -3.22 -6.08
C THR A 866 32.18 -2.41 -5.43
N ASN A 867 31.08 -2.22 -6.16
CA ASN A 867 29.81 -1.63 -5.68
C ASN A 867 28.65 -2.25 -6.49
N ALA A 868 28.72 -3.56 -6.73
CA ALA A 868 27.78 -4.25 -7.61
C ALA A 868 26.41 -4.36 -6.93
N TYR A 869 25.34 -4.10 -7.68
CA TYR A 869 23.95 -4.09 -7.22
C TYR A 869 23.59 -2.98 -6.19
N GLN A 870 24.47 -2.00 -5.98
CA GLN A 870 24.25 -0.86 -5.08
C GLN A 870 23.83 0.41 -5.83
N LEU A 871 22.61 0.87 -5.60
CA LEU A 871 22.08 2.09 -6.20
C LEU A 871 22.48 3.31 -5.34
N ARG A 872 23.58 3.94 -5.75
CA ARG A 872 24.20 5.12 -5.12
C ARG A 872 23.73 6.44 -5.76
N PRO A 873 23.92 7.61 -5.12
CA PRO A 873 23.77 8.91 -5.77
C PRO A 873 24.57 8.98 -7.08
N GLY A 874 23.95 9.48 -8.15
CA GLY A 874 24.52 9.40 -9.50
C GLY A 874 24.39 8.03 -10.18
N ALA A 875 23.44 7.19 -9.74
CA ALA A 875 23.11 5.91 -10.35
C ALA A 875 22.96 5.98 -11.88
N GLN A 876 23.46 4.95 -12.57
CA GLN A 876 23.59 4.94 -14.03
C GLN A 876 22.22 4.80 -14.70
N THR A 877 21.81 5.79 -15.51
CA THR A 877 20.49 5.84 -16.14
C THR A 877 20.35 4.78 -17.24
N LEU A 878 19.21 4.07 -17.29
CA LEU A 878 18.91 3.20 -18.42
C LEU A 878 18.38 4.04 -19.58
N SER A 879 19.17 4.17 -20.64
CA SER A 879 18.83 4.93 -21.85
C SER A 879 18.51 3.98 -23.00
N GLY A 880 17.68 4.46 -23.93
CA GLY A 880 17.22 3.67 -25.08
C GLY A 880 16.29 4.46 -25.98
N ARG A 881 15.64 3.78 -26.93
CA ARG A 881 14.72 4.43 -27.90
C ARG A 881 13.39 3.71 -27.98
N VAL A 882 12.30 4.48 -28.08
CA VAL A 882 10.94 3.97 -28.29
C VAL A 882 10.52 4.15 -29.75
N GLN A 883 9.79 3.18 -30.28
CA GLN A 883 9.21 3.20 -31.62
C GLN A 883 7.90 2.39 -31.67
N PHE A 884 6.95 2.81 -32.51
CA PHE A 884 5.82 1.97 -32.91
C PHE A 884 6.26 0.92 -33.95
N VAL A 885 6.07 -0.36 -33.61
CA VAL A 885 6.38 -1.51 -34.47
C VAL A 885 5.08 -2.06 -35.07
N GLY A 886 5.14 -2.57 -36.30
CA GLY A 886 3.97 -2.99 -37.07
C GLY A 886 3.23 -1.82 -37.74
N SER A 887 2.12 -2.12 -38.41
CA SER A 887 1.29 -1.11 -39.10
C SER A 887 0.34 -0.40 -38.14
N VAL A 888 0.87 0.47 -37.29
CA VAL A 888 0.09 1.24 -36.30
C VAL A 888 -0.57 2.47 -36.96
N PRO A 889 -1.92 2.63 -36.89
CA PRO A 889 -2.65 3.79 -37.43
C PRO A 889 -2.40 5.12 -36.72
N ASP A 890 -2.59 6.23 -37.44
CA ASP A 890 -2.56 7.58 -36.86
C ASP A 890 -3.55 7.76 -35.71
N ASN A 891 -3.14 8.58 -34.73
CA ASN A 891 -3.84 8.83 -33.48
C ASN A 891 -4.03 7.62 -32.56
N THR A 892 -3.39 6.47 -32.85
CA THR A 892 -3.23 5.39 -31.87
C THR A 892 -2.32 5.87 -30.74
N GLY A 893 -2.81 5.81 -29.50
CA GLY A 893 -2.01 6.02 -28.30
C GLY A 893 -1.36 4.71 -27.82
N ALA A 894 -0.27 4.84 -27.07
CA ALA A 894 0.30 3.77 -26.26
C ALA A 894 1.05 4.39 -25.06
N THR A 895 0.86 3.85 -23.86
CA THR A 895 1.51 4.37 -22.64
C THR A 895 2.48 3.38 -22.03
N ALA A 896 3.77 3.73 -21.96
CA ALA A 896 4.72 3.00 -21.12
C ALA A 896 4.61 3.47 -19.66
N LEU A 897 4.66 2.53 -18.72
CA LEU A 897 4.49 2.77 -17.28
C LEU A 897 5.71 2.26 -16.50
N LEU A 898 6.16 3.03 -15.50
CA LEU A 898 7.27 2.69 -14.62
C LEU A 898 6.79 2.48 -13.19
N GLY A 899 7.14 1.33 -12.61
CA GLY A 899 7.04 1.01 -11.18
C GLY A 899 8.41 0.60 -10.63
N TYR A 900 8.53 0.43 -9.32
CA TYR A 900 9.80 0.10 -8.67
C TYR A 900 9.62 -0.61 -7.32
N SER A 901 10.65 -1.35 -6.90
CA SER A 901 10.74 -1.95 -5.57
C SER A 901 12.17 -1.99 -5.00
N TYR A 902 12.27 -1.85 -3.68
CA TYR A 902 13.50 -1.97 -2.88
C TYR A 902 13.19 -2.35 -1.44
N GLN A 903 14.13 -3.02 -0.76
CA GLN A 903 13.96 -3.48 0.64
C GLN A 903 15.17 -3.13 1.54
N TYR A 904 16.32 -2.82 0.94
CA TYR A 904 17.59 -2.60 1.63
C TYR A 904 18.11 -1.19 1.38
N TYR A 905 18.52 -0.52 2.44
CA TYR A 905 19.14 0.79 2.46
C TYR A 905 20.38 0.74 3.36
N VAL A 906 21.47 1.37 2.94
CA VAL A 906 22.64 1.60 3.77
C VAL A 906 22.81 3.11 3.87
N ASN A 907 22.83 3.64 5.08
CA ASN A 907 22.80 5.08 5.30
C ASN A 907 24.17 5.74 5.00
N ALA A 908 24.28 7.07 5.17
CA ALA A 908 25.53 7.79 4.91
C ALA A 908 26.68 7.45 5.89
N ASN A 909 26.34 6.97 7.08
CA ASN A 909 27.25 6.56 8.16
C ASN A 909 27.75 5.11 7.98
N GLY A 910 27.10 4.32 7.10
CA GLY A 910 27.44 2.92 6.81
C GLY A 910 26.52 1.88 7.47
N GLU A 911 25.52 2.33 8.23
CA GLU A 911 24.52 1.50 8.91
C GLU A 911 23.56 0.82 7.91
N GLU A 912 23.22 -0.45 8.16
CA GLU A 912 22.36 -1.26 7.29
C GLU A 912 20.92 -1.34 7.80
N ILE A 913 20.00 -0.73 7.05
CA ILE A 913 18.56 -0.72 7.32
C ILE A 913 17.84 -1.66 6.32
N SER A 914 17.08 -2.63 6.84
CA SER A 914 16.32 -3.61 6.06
C SER A 914 14.87 -3.66 6.49
N ALA A 915 13.95 -3.41 5.57
CA ALA A 915 12.52 -3.51 5.80
C ALA A 915 12.01 -4.96 5.84
N GLN A 916 10.88 -5.20 6.52
CA GLN A 916 10.20 -6.49 6.58
C GLN A 916 9.49 -6.85 5.26
N GLN A 917 9.02 -5.86 4.51
CA GLN A 917 8.54 -6.01 3.13
C GLN A 917 9.25 -5.05 2.17
N PRO A 918 9.30 -5.39 0.87
CA PRO A 918 9.73 -4.44 -0.15
C PRO A 918 8.76 -3.26 -0.27
N THR A 919 9.34 -2.09 -0.49
CA THR A 919 8.66 -0.83 -0.83
C THR A 919 8.27 -0.86 -2.30
N GLU A 920 7.13 -1.46 -2.60
CA GLU A 920 6.61 -1.61 -3.96
C GLU A 920 5.77 -0.39 -4.37
N VAL A 921 6.02 0.13 -5.58
CA VAL A 921 5.27 1.24 -6.19
C VAL A 921 4.79 0.81 -7.58
N GLU A 922 3.48 0.68 -7.72
CA GLU A 922 2.82 0.21 -8.94
C GLU A 922 3.12 1.07 -10.18
N PRO A 923 3.22 0.45 -11.38
CA PRO A 923 3.55 1.16 -12.61
C PRO A 923 2.62 2.34 -12.91
N GLY A 924 3.21 3.53 -13.02
CA GLY A 924 2.47 4.74 -13.38
C GLY A 924 1.55 5.30 -12.28
N ARG A 925 1.67 4.84 -11.02
CA ARG A 925 0.90 5.35 -9.86
C ARG A 925 0.90 6.89 -9.83
N ARG A 926 -0.28 7.51 -9.96
CA ARG A 926 -0.41 8.97 -9.84
C ARG A 926 -0.03 9.41 -8.43
N ARG A 927 0.87 10.38 -8.32
CA ARG A 927 1.26 11.06 -7.07
C ARG A 927 0.48 12.36 -6.88
N ALA A 928 0.63 12.97 -5.70
CA ALA A 928 0.00 14.24 -5.36
C ALA A 928 0.43 15.37 -6.30
N ASP A 929 -0.44 16.35 -6.51
CA ASP A 929 -0.19 17.45 -7.43
C ASP A 929 1.01 18.29 -6.96
N GLY A 930 2.03 18.43 -7.81
CA GLY A 930 3.31 19.07 -7.50
C GLY A 930 4.52 18.13 -7.47
N ALA A 931 4.33 16.81 -7.48
CA ALA A 931 5.42 15.85 -7.62
C ALA A 931 6.17 16.01 -8.96
N GLN A 932 7.50 15.87 -8.95
CA GLN A 932 8.34 16.02 -10.16
C GLN A 932 8.69 14.69 -10.86
N ASN A 933 8.40 13.55 -10.23
CA ASN A 933 8.55 12.25 -10.85
C ASN A 933 7.52 12.00 -11.95
N VAL A 934 7.94 11.25 -12.96
CA VAL A 934 7.16 11.03 -14.19
C VAL A 934 7.19 9.54 -14.50
N LEU A 935 6.26 8.81 -13.89
CA LEU A 935 6.15 7.34 -14.01
C LEU A 935 5.37 6.88 -15.25
N ARG A 936 5.03 7.79 -16.16
CA ARG A 936 4.22 7.52 -17.37
C ARG A 936 4.83 8.23 -18.57
N ALA A 937 4.92 7.53 -19.70
CA ALA A 937 5.43 8.04 -20.96
C ALA A 937 4.45 7.69 -22.09
N THR A 938 3.75 8.69 -22.62
CA THR A 938 2.66 8.48 -23.59
C THR A 938 3.13 8.83 -24.99
N PHE A 939 2.97 7.88 -25.91
CA PHE A 939 3.34 8.03 -27.31
C PHE A 939 2.08 8.02 -28.16
N ILE A 940 1.96 8.97 -29.09
CA ILE A 940 0.84 9.06 -30.04
C ILE A 940 1.41 8.91 -31.45
N GLN A 941 0.88 7.96 -32.21
CA GLN A 941 1.30 7.68 -33.57
C GLN A 941 0.84 8.80 -34.54
N THR A 942 1.74 9.30 -35.38
CA THR A 942 1.38 10.17 -36.51
C THR A 942 2.25 9.93 -37.74
N ASN A 943 1.62 9.73 -38.90
CA ASN A 943 2.30 9.68 -40.19
C ASN A 943 2.23 11.01 -40.95
N LEU A 944 1.77 12.09 -40.28
CA LEU A 944 1.61 13.42 -40.89
C LEU A 944 2.93 13.95 -41.47
N LYS A 945 2.92 14.26 -42.77
CA LYS A 945 4.01 14.91 -43.52
C LYS A 945 3.46 16.19 -44.13
N TRP A 946 4.17 17.30 -44.00
CA TRP A 946 3.77 18.57 -44.60
C TRP A 946 4.95 19.46 -44.95
N ASP A 947 4.82 20.24 -46.02
CA ASP A 947 5.74 21.32 -46.37
C ASP A 947 5.17 22.66 -45.94
N LEU A 948 6.03 23.56 -45.45
CA LEU A 948 5.78 25.01 -45.43
C LEU A 948 6.63 25.69 -46.50
N THR A 949 6.00 26.48 -47.36
CA THR A 949 6.72 27.41 -48.25
C THR A 949 6.18 28.82 -48.07
N ASN A 950 7.07 29.77 -47.79
CA ASN A 950 6.77 31.20 -47.80
C ASN A 950 7.65 31.87 -48.85
N ARG A 951 7.06 32.73 -49.68
CA ARG A 951 7.78 33.52 -50.69
C ARG A 951 7.16 34.91 -50.85
N SER A 952 7.98 35.94 -51.01
CA SER A 952 7.50 37.23 -51.47
C SER A 952 7.00 37.11 -52.91
N MET A 953 5.79 37.61 -53.17
CA MET A 953 5.14 37.63 -54.48
C MET A 953 5.39 38.94 -55.23
N ASN A 954 5.86 39.98 -54.54
CA ASN A 954 6.35 41.21 -55.13
C ASN A 954 7.72 41.61 -54.55
N THR A 955 8.41 42.49 -55.26
CA THR A 955 9.39 43.39 -54.65
C THR A 955 8.62 44.65 -54.24
N PRO A 956 8.50 44.98 -52.93
CA PRO A 956 7.82 46.21 -52.52
C PRO A 956 8.57 47.43 -53.05
N VAL A 957 7.83 48.39 -53.60
CA VAL A 957 8.36 49.68 -54.05
C VAL A 957 7.49 50.77 -53.48
N LEU A 958 8.09 51.78 -52.85
CA LEU A 958 7.36 52.89 -52.24
C LEU A 958 6.85 53.87 -53.31
N TRP A 959 5.53 53.95 -53.48
CA TRP A 959 4.85 54.89 -54.38
C TRP A 959 3.76 55.72 -53.69
N ASP A 960 3.17 55.23 -52.60
CA ASP A 960 2.05 55.88 -51.88
C ASP A 960 2.25 55.75 -50.35
N HIS A 961 1.30 56.25 -49.55
CA HIS A 961 1.34 56.21 -48.08
C HIS A 961 1.32 54.76 -47.53
N TYR A 962 0.57 53.86 -48.19
CA TYR A 962 0.51 52.44 -47.85
C TYR A 962 1.05 51.59 -49.00
N ASN A 963 2.06 50.77 -48.73
CA ASN A 963 2.70 49.90 -49.71
C ASN A 963 2.71 48.46 -49.18
N TYR A 964 2.10 47.53 -49.91
CA TYR A 964 1.91 46.16 -49.44
C TYR A 964 3.08 45.25 -49.85
N ALA A 965 3.72 44.62 -48.86
CA ALA A 965 4.52 43.42 -49.08
C ALA A 965 3.57 42.22 -49.16
N VAL A 966 3.52 41.55 -50.31
CA VAL A 966 2.58 40.46 -50.57
C VAL A 966 3.33 39.13 -50.49
N TYR A 967 2.96 38.27 -49.55
CA TYR A 967 3.55 36.96 -49.38
C TYR A 967 2.58 35.88 -49.86
N LYS A 968 3.09 34.83 -50.51
CA LYS A 968 2.37 33.56 -50.63
C LYS A 968 2.95 32.59 -49.62
N VAL A 969 2.18 32.35 -48.56
CA VAL A 969 2.34 31.17 -47.72
C VAL A 969 1.58 30.01 -48.35
N GLN A 970 2.19 28.84 -48.39
CA GLN A 970 1.57 27.59 -48.84
C GLN A 970 2.05 26.46 -47.91
N VAL A 971 1.13 26.01 -47.06
CA VAL A 971 1.18 24.68 -46.44
C VAL A 971 0.73 23.65 -47.49
N LYS A 972 1.39 22.48 -47.52
CA LYS A 972 0.97 21.34 -48.33
C LYS A 972 1.05 20.06 -47.50
N ASN A 973 -0.07 19.36 -47.33
CA ASN A 973 -0.06 17.99 -46.82
C ASN A 973 0.59 17.07 -47.86
N ASN A 974 1.56 16.27 -47.40
CA ASN A 974 2.39 15.34 -48.16
C ASN A 974 2.30 13.91 -47.59
N SER A 975 1.32 13.63 -46.73
CA SER A 975 1.11 12.32 -46.13
C SER A 975 0.64 11.31 -47.20
N ASP A 976 1.06 10.06 -47.07
CA ASP A 976 0.73 9.00 -48.04
C ASP A 976 -0.64 8.34 -47.75
N THR A 977 -1.27 8.70 -46.63
CA THR A 977 -2.54 8.19 -46.11
C THR A 977 -3.60 9.29 -46.05
N ARG A 978 -4.89 8.92 -46.07
CA ARG A 978 -5.99 9.91 -45.95
C ARG A 978 -6.24 10.36 -44.51
N ASP A 979 -5.83 9.54 -43.55
CA ASP A 979 -6.16 9.69 -42.12
C ASP A 979 -5.23 10.68 -41.40
N SER A 980 -4.06 10.98 -41.97
CA SER A 980 -3.14 12.05 -41.54
C SER A 980 -3.60 13.42 -42.07
N GLU A 981 -4.77 13.89 -41.64
CA GLU A 981 -5.35 15.19 -42.02
C GLU A 981 -4.70 16.37 -41.25
N ILE A 982 -4.66 17.56 -41.87
CA ILE A 982 -4.32 18.82 -41.19
C ILE A 982 -5.64 19.53 -40.83
N ASP A 983 -6.24 19.17 -39.70
CA ASP A 983 -7.56 19.67 -39.30
C ASP A 983 -7.54 21.12 -38.77
N PHE A 984 -6.37 21.65 -38.40
CA PHE A 984 -6.19 23.05 -37.99
C PHE A 984 -4.87 23.64 -38.50
N ILE A 985 -4.90 24.94 -38.87
CA ILE A 985 -3.72 25.72 -39.27
C ILE A 985 -3.84 27.12 -38.65
N ASN A 986 -2.80 27.54 -37.94
CA ASN A 986 -2.61 28.91 -37.47
C ASN A 986 -1.32 29.50 -38.07
N TYR A 987 -1.30 30.80 -38.36
CA TYR A 987 -0.14 31.50 -38.90
C TYR A 987 0.22 32.70 -38.01
N VAL A 988 1.25 32.54 -37.18
CA VAL A 988 1.84 33.66 -36.43
C VAL A 988 2.75 34.45 -37.37
N LEU A 989 2.29 35.64 -37.79
CA LEU A 989 3.03 36.54 -38.66
C LEU A 989 3.81 37.56 -37.82
N MET A 990 5.13 37.37 -37.70
CA MET A 990 6.02 38.31 -37.03
C MET A 990 6.59 39.31 -38.04
N PHE A 991 6.59 40.59 -37.67
CA PHE A 991 7.17 41.70 -38.44
C PHE A 991 7.97 42.58 -37.50
N ASP A 992 9.11 43.12 -37.96
CA ASP A 992 9.92 44.05 -37.18
C ASP A 992 9.11 45.31 -36.83
N ALA A 993 9.07 45.67 -35.56
CA ALA A 993 8.39 46.87 -35.09
C ALA A 993 9.19 48.13 -35.46
N ALA A 994 8.53 49.12 -36.06
CA ALA A 994 9.15 50.39 -36.48
C ALA A 994 9.45 51.37 -35.30
N THR A 995 9.87 50.86 -34.14
CA THR A 995 10.20 51.67 -32.95
C THR A 995 11.54 52.38 -33.12
N GLY A 996 11.53 53.50 -33.83
CA GLY A 996 12.68 54.41 -33.98
C GLY A 996 13.60 54.15 -35.19
N SER A 997 13.28 53.15 -36.03
CA SER A 997 14.01 52.83 -37.26
C SER A 997 13.27 53.33 -38.51
N THR A 998 13.94 53.38 -39.65
CA THR A 998 13.32 53.65 -40.97
C THR A 998 12.80 52.37 -41.66
N SER A 999 12.61 51.28 -40.93
CA SER A 999 12.26 49.96 -41.46
C SER A 999 11.54 49.09 -40.43
N GLY A 1000 10.29 48.74 -40.73
CA GLY A 1000 9.41 47.91 -39.89
C GLY A 1000 7.94 48.24 -40.19
N ILE A 1001 7.02 47.51 -39.58
CA ILE A 1001 5.59 47.89 -39.55
C ILE A 1001 5.33 48.68 -38.26
N ARG A 1002 4.49 49.72 -38.33
CA ARG A 1002 4.07 50.47 -37.13
C ARG A 1002 2.88 49.80 -36.46
N LEU A 1003 2.86 49.85 -35.13
CA LEU A 1003 1.73 49.32 -34.35
C LEU A 1003 0.43 50.10 -34.63
N GLU A 1004 0.52 51.41 -34.91
CA GLU A 1004 -0.63 52.23 -35.31
C GLU A 1004 -1.30 51.75 -36.61
N ASP A 1005 -0.52 51.30 -37.61
CA ASP A 1005 -1.04 50.77 -38.87
C ASP A 1005 -1.73 49.42 -38.66
N LEU A 1006 -1.11 48.52 -37.89
CA LEU A 1006 -1.69 47.19 -37.56
C LEU A 1006 -3.01 47.31 -36.78
N LEU A 1007 -3.09 48.28 -35.85
CA LEU A 1007 -4.26 48.49 -34.99
C LEU A 1007 -5.27 49.49 -35.57
N THR A 1008 -5.12 49.95 -36.83
CA THR A 1008 -6.00 50.98 -37.42
C THR A 1008 -7.46 50.51 -37.59
N TRP A 1009 -7.73 49.21 -37.73
CA TRP A 1009 -9.07 48.65 -37.92
C TRP A 1009 -9.35 47.51 -36.94
N LYS A 1010 -10.57 47.49 -36.37
CA LYS A 1010 -11.09 46.40 -35.54
C LYS A 1010 -12.31 45.76 -36.19
N LYS A 1011 -12.54 44.47 -35.92
CA LYS A 1011 -13.79 43.80 -36.28
C LYS A 1011 -14.90 44.35 -35.38
N LYS A 1012 -16.03 44.77 -35.97
CA LYS A 1012 -17.17 45.32 -35.23
C LYS A 1012 -17.83 44.20 -34.42
N LYS A 1013 -18.06 44.43 -33.12
CA LYS A 1013 -18.57 43.38 -32.22
C LYS A 1013 -19.93 42.85 -32.70
N GLY A 1014 -19.97 41.58 -33.11
CA GLY A 1014 -21.18 40.92 -33.62
C GLY A 1014 -21.49 41.14 -35.11
N SER A 1015 -20.58 41.73 -35.90
CA SER A 1015 -20.68 41.78 -37.38
C SER A 1015 -19.40 41.27 -38.03
N ASP A 1016 -19.47 40.89 -39.31
CA ASP A 1016 -18.29 40.67 -40.17
C ASP A 1016 -17.74 41.97 -40.77
N ASP A 1017 -18.38 43.11 -40.51
CA ASP A 1017 -17.86 44.44 -40.83
C ASP A 1017 -16.64 44.82 -39.99
N PHE A 1018 -15.79 45.68 -40.56
CA PHE A 1018 -14.68 46.33 -39.88
C PHE A 1018 -15.01 47.80 -39.63
N GLU A 1019 -14.64 48.32 -38.46
CA GLU A 1019 -14.69 49.73 -38.12
C GLU A 1019 -13.29 50.25 -37.78
N LYS A 1020 -13.06 51.54 -37.99
CA LYS A 1020 -11.77 52.14 -37.61
C LYS A 1020 -11.66 52.10 -36.09
N ASN A 1021 -10.48 51.75 -35.59
CA ASN A 1021 -10.25 51.56 -34.15
C ASN A 1021 -10.33 52.88 -33.38
#